data_AF-A0A749Z9S0-F1
#
_entry.id   AF-A0A749Z9S0-F1
#
_cell.length_a   1.000
_cell.length_b   1.000
_cell.length_c   1.000
_cell.angle_alpha   90.00
_cell.angle_beta   90.00
_cell.angle_gamma   90.00
#
_symmetry.space_group_name_H-M   'P 1'
#
loop_
_entity.id
_entity.type
_entity.pdbx_description
1 polymer ?
#
loop_
_entity_poly.entity_id
_entity_poly.type
_entity_poly.pdbx_seq_one_letter_code
_entity_poly.pdbx_strand_id
1 'polypeptide(L)'
;MKEWFSAKELEGVTGLPTSSSAISRKARREGWKCQQIKGIKGVAYEFHLSSFPVEVRTALFLQVGSVETSHGVIEIARPQTESLDYGRQELWQRWDSASDAQRQLAGKWHPVVMLADELINSGITAKTAFQTAARQFQVSAASLRDKYYQVQKYAKSDWVAVLIDKRGGSKHEAKKVEFDEDAWQFLLADFLRPEQPAFRKCYARLKLAAESHGWNIPSYSTAYRRVQQNVDKAMAVACREGEHALMHLLPAQRRTVEHLNALQWINGDGYLHNVFVRWFNGEVIRPKTWFWQDVKTRKIVGWRCDVSENTDSIRLSFMDVIKKYGIPEDFHITIDNTRAAANKWLTGGVKNRYRFKVREDDPVGLFPLIGATIHWTSVVAGKGWGQAKPIERAFGVGGLEEFVDKHPALAGAYTGPNPMNKPDNYGSRVIDAELFLEILAEGVAMFNAQEARNTEICQGKWSFDQVFEREFANTIVRKPTVEQLRMFLLPAEAVTVSNKGEFSLTAGGTLKGAKNIYYSMALMNAGVKKVVVRFDPQNLHGNVYCYTLDGKFICEAECLTPVAFNDTQAGREYSRQQKRLKTATKAVIAAQKQKDALEIAELMPRLAEPEPPESRVVGIFRPVTQGNTVAWSKYDEDSATENDELINHSLDILELNKRKNVI
;
A
#
# COMPACT_ATOMS: atom_id res chain seq x y z
N MET A 1 -47.01 -35.03 -65.10
CA MET A 1 -47.72 -33.74 -64.94
C MET A 1 -49.21 -33.98 -65.05
N LYS A 2 -50.07 -33.23 -64.35
CA LYS A 2 -51.53 -33.35 -64.49
C LYS A 2 -51.94 -32.76 -65.84
N GLU A 3 -52.58 -33.56 -66.69
CA GLU A 3 -52.96 -33.14 -68.07
C GLU A 3 -54.39 -32.57 -68.14
N TRP A 4 -55.20 -32.80 -67.11
CA TRP A 4 -56.62 -32.45 -67.06
C TRP A 4 -56.91 -31.56 -65.84
N PHE A 5 -57.54 -30.41 -66.07
CA PHE A 5 -57.81 -29.41 -65.05
C PHE A 5 -59.30 -29.10 -64.96
N SER A 6 -59.84 -29.02 -63.75
CA SER A 6 -61.23 -28.61 -63.55
C SER A 6 -61.39 -27.09 -63.67
N ALA A 7 -62.61 -26.62 -63.98
CA ALA A 7 -62.88 -25.18 -64.04
C ALA A 7 -62.60 -24.43 -62.72
N LYS A 8 -62.64 -25.14 -61.59
CA LYS A 8 -62.34 -24.62 -60.25
C LYS A 8 -60.84 -24.49 -60.00
N GLU A 9 -60.04 -25.42 -60.53
CA GLU A 9 -58.57 -25.37 -60.43
C GLU A 9 -57.96 -24.28 -61.33
N LEU A 10 -58.71 -23.80 -62.31
CA LEU A 10 -58.33 -22.76 -63.24
C LEU A 10 -58.73 -21.34 -62.78
N GLU A 11 -59.39 -21.21 -61.63
CA GLU A 11 -59.75 -19.90 -61.06
C GLU A 11 -58.50 -19.13 -60.64
N GLY A 12 -58.41 -17.86 -61.07
CA GLY A 12 -57.27 -16.99 -60.72
C GLY A 12 -56.03 -17.13 -61.60
N VAL A 13 -56.03 -18.03 -62.61
CA VAL A 13 -54.95 -18.13 -63.59
C VAL A 13 -55.03 -16.97 -64.58
N THR A 14 -53.90 -16.30 -64.80
CA THR A 14 -53.77 -15.18 -65.75
C THR A 14 -54.22 -15.57 -67.16
N GLY A 15 -55.11 -14.78 -67.77
CA GLY A 15 -55.69 -15.06 -69.10
C GLY A 15 -57.04 -15.80 -69.08
N LEU A 16 -57.55 -16.19 -67.90
CA LEU A 16 -58.87 -16.80 -67.72
C LEU A 16 -59.85 -15.91 -66.94
N PRO A 17 -61.17 -16.07 -67.14
CA PRO A 17 -62.19 -15.43 -66.32
C PRO A 17 -62.07 -15.82 -64.83
N THR A 18 -62.41 -14.91 -63.92
CA THR A 18 -62.28 -15.09 -62.46
C THR A 18 -63.23 -16.11 -61.83
N SER A 19 -64.29 -16.55 -62.53
CA SER A 19 -65.28 -17.52 -62.04
C SER A 19 -65.25 -18.81 -62.85
N SER A 20 -65.27 -19.96 -62.17
CA SER A 20 -65.40 -21.31 -62.76
C SER A 20 -66.55 -21.44 -63.76
N SER A 21 -67.69 -20.79 -63.52
CA SER A 21 -68.82 -20.77 -64.46
C SER A 21 -68.47 -20.09 -65.79
N ALA A 22 -67.73 -18.97 -65.72
CA ALA A 22 -67.28 -18.24 -66.89
C ALA A 22 -66.16 -18.99 -67.63
N ILE A 23 -65.28 -19.70 -66.90
CA ILE A 23 -64.26 -20.58 -67.47
C ILE A 23 -64.92 -21.74 -68.25
N SER A 24 -65.91 -22.42 -67.68
CA SER A 24 -66.65 -23.49 -68.38
C SER A 24 -67.39 -22.98 -69.62
N ARG A 25 -67.93 -21.76 -69.57
CA ARG A 25 -68.58 -21.13 -70.74
C ARG A 25 -67.57 -20.80 -71.84
N LYS A 26 -66.39 -20.29 -71.48
CA LYS A 26 -65.27 -20.03 -72.42
C LYS A 26 -64.79 -21.35 -73.05
N ALA A 27 -64.60 -22.38 -72.24
CA ALA A 27 -64.18 -23.70 -72.70
C ALA A 27 -65.15 -24.34 -73.70
N ARG A 28 -66.48 -24.19 -73.48
CA ARG A 28 -67.50 -24.63 -74.45
C ARG A 28 -67.48 -23.81 -75.74
N ARG A 29 -67.29 -22.49 -75.64
CA ARG A 29 -67.24 -21.58 -76.79
C ARG A 29 -66.03 -21.86 -77.68
N GLU A 30 -64.88 -22.16 -77.07
CA GLU A 30 -63.61 -22.40 -77.75
C GLU A 30 -63.37 -23.88 -78.07
N GLY A 31 -64.34 -24.77 -77.80
CA GLY A 31 -64.26 -26.19 -78.14
C GLY A 31 -63.13 -26.94 -77.45
N TRP A 32 -62.84 -26.63 -76.18
CA TRP A 32 -61.76 -27.29 -75.45
C TRP A 32 -62.04 -28.80 -75.29
N LYS A 33 -60.98 -29.62 -75.41
CA LYS A 33 -61.05 -31.06 -75.15
C LYS A 33 -61.47 -31.25 -73.69
N CYS A 34 -62.62 -31.89 -73.47
CA CYS A 34 -63.19 -32.09 -72.15
C CYS A 34 -63.49 -33.57 -71.88
N GLN A 35 -63.37 -33.96 -70.61
CA GLN A 35 -63.77 -35.28 -70.10
C GLN A 35 -64.70 -35.10 -68.91
N GLN A 36 -65.69 -35.97 -68.76
CA GLN A 36 -66.58 -35.93 -67.61
C GLN A 36 -65.91 -36.55 -66.39
N ILE A 37 -65.98 -35.85 -65.25
CA ILE A 37 -65.42 -36.34 -64.00
C ILE A 37 -66.31 -37.46 -63.45
N LYS A 38 -65.75 -38.65 -63.25
CA LYS A 38 -66.47 -39.80 -62.66
C LYS A 38 -66.46 -39.69 -61.13
N GLY A 39 -67.59 -39.95 -60.48
CA GLY A 39 -67.69 -40.08 -59.02
C GLY A 39 -68.13 -38.84 -58.23
N ILE A 40 -68.65 -37.79 -58.88
CA ILE A 40 -69.15 -36.57 -58.21
C ILE A 40 -70.67 -36.45 -58.38
N LYS A 41 -71.38 -35.92 -57.38
CA LYS A 41 -72.80 -35.55 -57.50
C LYS A 41 -72.94 -34.33 -58.44
N GLY A 42 -73.24 -34.59 -59.72
CA GLY A 42 -73.49 -33.59 -60.76
C GLY A 42 -72.67 -33.81 -62.04
N VAL A 43 -73.04 -33.13 -63.13
CA VAL A 43 -72.27 -33.17 -64.39
C VAL A 43 -71.16 -32.12 -64.31
N ALA A 44 -69.92 -32.57 -64.09
CA ALA A 44 -68.72 -31.73 -64.09
C ALA A 44 -67.72 -32.21 -65.14
N TYR A 45 -67.01 -31.27 -65.75
CA TYR A 45 -66.02 -31.53 -66.80
C TYR A 45 -64.62 -31.04 -66.39
N GLU A 46 -63.60 -31.80 -66.77
CA GLU A 46 -62.20 -31.38 -66.79
C GLU A 46 -61.78 -31.05 -68.23
N PHE A 47 -60.81 -30.15 -68.39
CA PHE A 47 -60.30 -29.70 -69.67
C PHE A 47 -58.81 -30.05 -69.83
N HIS A 48 -58.43 -30.47 -71.04
CA HIS A 48 -57.07 -30.90 -71.33
C HIS A 48 -56.12 -29.70 -71.55
N LEU A 49 -54.89 -29.81 -71.02
CA LEU A 49 -53.83 -28.79 -71.07
C LEU A 49 -53.56 -28.27 -72.50
N SER A 50 -53.63 -29.15 -73.52
CA SER A 50 -53.39 -28.77 -74.93
C SER A 50 -54.40 -27.76 -75.48
N SER A 51 -55.60 -27.69 -74.88
CA SER A 51 -56.68 -26.82 -75.34
C SER A 51 -56.61 -25.41 -74.73
N PHE A 52 -55.70 -25.16 -73.80
CA PHE A 52 -55.57 -23.84 -73.19
C PHE A 52 -54.75 -22.87 -74.08
N PRO A 53 -55.06 -21.56 -74.04
CA PRO A 53 -54.23 -20.53 -74.64
C PRO A 53 -52.79 -20.58 -74.11
N VAL A 54 -51.83 -20.16 -74.94
CA VAL A 54 -50.39 -20.18 -74.60
C VAL A 54 -50.12 -19.46 -73.27
N GLU A 55 -50.78 -18.33 -73.02
CA GLU A 55 -50.65 -17.55 -71.78
C GLU A 55 -51.04 -18.38 -70.53
N VAL A 56 -52.11 -19.16 -70.62
CA VAL A 56 -52.63 -20.00 -69.54
C VAL A 56 -51.75 -21.22 -69.32
N ARG A 57 -51.27 -21.85 -70.41
CA ARG A 57 -50.31 -22.96 -70.32
C ARG A 57 -49.02 -22.50 -69.65
N THR A 58 -48.47 -21.36 -70.07
CA THR A 58 -47.24 -20.79 -69.49
C THR A 58 -47.42 -20.52 -67.99
N ALA A 59 -48.56 -19.97 -67.57
CA ALA A 59 -48.86 -19.74 -66.15
C ALA A 59 -48.94 -21.05 -65.35
N LEU A 60 -49.58 -22.10 -65.89
CA LEU A 60 -49.67 -23.41 -65.26
C LEU A 60 -48.30 -24.12 -65.20
N PHE A 61 -47.50 -24.04 -66.27
CA PHE A 61 -46.14 -24.57 -66.30
C PHE A 61 -45.24 -23.87 -65.25
N LEU A 62 -45.33 -22.54 -65.15
CA LEU A 62 -44.61 -21.74 -64.14
C LEU A 62 -44.98 -22.14 -62.70
N GLN A 63 -46.26 -22.42 -62.41
CA GLN A 63 -46.70 -22.89 -61.08
C GLN A 63 -46.05 -24.23 -60.69
N VAL A 64 -45.85 -25.13 -61.66
CA VAL A 64 -45.22 -26.44 -61.44
C VAL A 64 -43.68 -26.35 -61.59
N GLY A 65 -43.13 -25.15 -61.82
CA GLY A 65 -41.68 -24.94 -61.95
C GLY A 65 -41.10 -25.48 -63.26
N SER A 66 -41.88 -25.48 -64.34
CA SER A 66 -41.47 -25.88 -65.69
C SER A 66 -41.78 -24.77 -66.70
N VAL A 67 -41.18 -24.82 -67.89
CA VAL A 67 -41.50 -23.91 -69.01
C VAL A 67 -41.62 -24.69 -70.30
N GLU A 68 -42.68 -24.43 -71.06
CA GLU A 68 -42.85 -24.97 -72.41
C GLU A 68 -42.03 -24.15 -73.41
N THR A 69 -41.04 -24.78 -74.04
CA THR A 69 -40.16 -24.17 -75.06
C THR A 69 -40.28 -24.92 -76.38
N SER A 70 -39.64 -24.43 -77.44
CA SER A 70 -39.54 -25.13 -78.73
C SER A 70 -38.88 -26.51 -78.66
N HIS A 71 -38.25 -26.84 -77.52
CA HIS A 71 -37.58 -28.11 -77.25
C HIS A 71 -38.36 -29.00 -76.26
N GLY A 72 -39.62 -28.66 -75.98
CA GLY A 72 -40.48 -29.37 -75.03
C GLY A 72 -40.60 -28.67 -73.68
N VAL A 73 -41.18 -29.38 -72.71
CA VAL A 73 -41.35 -28.91 -71.33
C VAL A 73 -40.04 -29.13 -70.58
N ILE A 74 -39.40 -28.04 -70.16
CA ILE A 74 -38.13 -28.06 -69.42
C ILE A 74 -38.42 -27.71 -67.96
N GLU A 75 -37.94 -28.51 -67.03
CA GLU A 75 -37.96 -28.18 -65.61
C GLU A 75 -36.99 -27.02 -65.33
N ILE A 76 -37.48 -25.99 -64.63
CA ILE A 76 -36.67 -24.86 -64.21
C ILE A 76 -35.74 -25.35 -63.10
N ALA A 77 -34.43 -25.37 -63.36
CA ALA A 77 -33.43 -25.66 -62.35
C ALA A 77 -33.54 -24.65 -61.20
N ARG A 78 -34.10 -25.09 -60.06
CA ARG A 78 -34.06 -24.33 -58.82
C ARG A 78 -32.73 -24.60 -58.14
N PRO A 79 -31.87 -23.60 -57.91
CA PRO A 79 -30.61 -23.83 -57.22
C PRO A 79 -30.90 -24.36 -55.80
N GLN A 80 -30.53 -25.62 -55.55
CA GLN A 80 -30.53 -26.18 -54.22
C GLN A 80 -29.46 -25.42 -53.42
N THR A 81 -29.89 -24.68 -52.40
CA THR A 81 -28.96 -24.03 -51.48
C THR A 81 -28.50 -25.11 -50.50
N GLU A 82 -27.46 -25.87 -50.87
CA GLU A 82 -26.80 -26.78 -49.94
C GLU A 82 -26.31 -25.95 -48.75
N SER A 83 -26.81 -26.26 -47.56
CA SER A 83 -26.34 -25.67 -46.30
C SER A 83 -24.94 -26.22 -46.03
N LEU A 84 -23.93 -25.55 -46.56
CA LEU A 84 -22.54 -25.79 -46.19
C LEU A 84 -22.37 -25.49 -44.70
N ASP A 85 -22.01 -26.50 -43.92
CA ASP A 85 -21.44 -26.31 -42.59
C ASP A 85 -20.01 -25.77 -42.77
N TYR A 86 -19.92 -24.46 -43.02
CA TYR A 86 -18.64 -23.79 -43.20
C TYR A 86 -18.06 -23.45 -41.82
N GLY A 87 -16.75 -23.62 -41.65
CA GLY A 87 -16.02 -23.27 -40.43
C GLY A 87 -16.13 -21.79 -40.08
N ARG A 88 -17.23 -21.39 -39.42
CA ARG A 88 -17.58 -20.02 -39.09
C ARG A 88 -16.49 -19.35 -38.26
N GLN A 89 -15.87 -20.10 -37.35
CA GLN A 89 -14.77 -19.62 -36.51
C GLN A 89 -13.56 -19.20 -37.33
N GLU A 90 -13.15 -19.98 -38.35
CA GLU A 90 -12.02 -19.61 -39.22
C GLU A 90 -12.32 -18.34 -40.03
N LEU A 91 -13.57 -18.18 -40.47
CA LEU A 91 -14.01 -17.02 -41.22
C LEU A 91 -13.96 -15.74 -40.36
N TRP A 92 -14.38 -15.83 -39.10
CA TRP A 92 -14.31 -14.71 -38.16
C TRP A 92 -12.90 -14.47 -37.60
N GLN A 93 -12.05 -15.50 -37.48
CA GLN A 93 -10.62 -15.31 -37.20
C GLN A 93 -9.93 -14.55 -38.33
N ARG A 94 -10.29 -14.82 -39.59
CA ARG A 94 -9.80 -14.02 -40.73
C ARG A 94 -10.24 -12.57 -40.60
N TRP A 95 -11.47 -12.31 -40.19
CA TRP A 95 -11.95 -10.96 -39.91
C TRP A 95 -11.15 -10.25 -38.82
N ASP A 96 -10.89 -10.93 -37.70
CA ASP A 96 -10.13 -10.38 -36.58
C ASP A 96 -8.67 -10.08 -36.97
N SER A 97 -8.06 -10.96 -37.77
CA SER A 97 -6.69 -10.79 -38.27
C SER A 97 -6.54 -9.75 -39.40
N ALA A 98 -7.65 -9.26 -39.97
CA ALA A 98 -7.61 -8.37 -41.13
C ALA A 98 -7.24 -6.93 -40.73
N SER A 99 -6.55 -6.22 -41.63
CA SER A 99 -6.20 -4.82 -41.42
C SER A 99 -7.44 -3.92 -41.41
N ASP A 100 -7.34 -2.74 -40.78
CA ASP A 100 -8.44 -1.78 -40.75
C ASP A 100 -8.89 -1.38 -42.16
N ALA A 101 -7.95 -1.28 -43.12
CA ALA A 101 -8.26 -1.00 -44.52
C ALA A 101 -9.10 -2.11 -45.17
N GLN A 102 -8.81 -3.38 -44.87
CA GLN A 102 -9.59 -4.52 -45.35
C GLN A 102 -10.98 -4.55 -44.72
N ARG A 103 -11.09 -4.27 -43.41
CA ARG A 103 -12.36 -4.18 -42.69
C ARG A 103 -13.23 -3.03 -43.21
N GLN A 104 -12.63 -1.87 -43.47
CA GLN A 104 -13.33 -0.73 -44.09
C GLN A 104 -13.79 -1.05 -45.52
N LEU A 105 -12.97 -1.73 -46.32
CA LEU A 105 -13.37 -2.14 -47.67
C LEU A 105 -14.55 -3.12 -47.62
N ALA A 106 -14.50 -4.13 -46.75
CA ALA A 106 -15.61 -5.05 -46.54
C ALA A 106 -16.87 -4.32 -46.06
N GLY A 107 -16.73 -3.37 -45.13
CA GLY A 107 -17.81 -2.51 -44.64
C GLY A 107 -18.41 -1.61 -45.72
N LYS A 108 -17.63 -1.16 -46.72
CA LYS A 108 -18.16 -0.44 -47.89
C LYS A 108 -18.98 -1.35 -48.81
N TRP A 109 -18.57 -2.61 -48.98
CA TRP A 109 -19.25 -3.56 -49.86
C TRP A 109 -20.50 -4.19 -49.23
N HIS A 110 -20.53 -4.35 -47.91
CA HIS A 110 -21.65 -4.95 -47.17
C HIS A 110 -23.02 -4.31 -47.48
N PRO A 111 -23.22 -2.98 -47.35
CA PRO A 111 -24.52 -2.37 -47.63
C PRO A 111 -24.92 -2.50 -49.11
N VAL A 112 -23.97 -2.53 -50.03
CA VAL A 112 -24.25 -2.71 -51.46
C VAL A 112 -24.81 -4.10 -51.75
N VAL A 113 -24.23 -5.11 -51.12
CA VAL A 113 -24.64 -6.51 -51.28
C VAL A 113 -25.97 -6.77 -50.59
N MET A 114 -26.21 -6.16 -49.42
CA MET A 114 -27.50 -6.18 -48.73
C MET A 114 -28.61 -5.53 -49.56
N LEU A 115 -28.36 -4.36 -50.16
CA LEU A 115 -29.35 -3.71 -51.03
C LEU A 115 -29.67 -4.57 -52.26
N ALA A 116 -28.66 -5.22 -52.85
CA ALA A 116 -28.89 -6.14 -53.97
C ALA A 116 -29.78 -7.33 -53.56
N ASP A 117 -29.56 -7.90 -52.37
CA ASP A 117 -30.39 -8.98 -51.80
C ASP A 117 -31.84 -8.52 -51.57
N GLU A 118 -32.05 -7.34 -50.98
CA GLU A 118 -33.39 -6.78 -50.75
C GLU A 118 -34.17 -6.57 -52.05
N LEU A 119 -33.51 -5.99 -53.08
CA LEU A 119 -34.13 -5.78 -54.39
C LEU A 119 -34.51 -7.10 -55.05
N ILE A 120 -33.64 -8.12 -55.00
CA ILE A 120 -33.95 -9.46 -55.53
C ILE A 120 -35.12 -10.10 -54.77
N ASN A 121 -35.13 -10.01 -53.44
CA ASN A 121 -36.19 -10.55 -52.59
C ASN A 121 -37.54 -9.83 -52.78
N SER A 122 -37.52 -8.56 -53.20
CA SER A 122 -38.74 -7.79 -53.55
C SER A 122 -39.36 -8.19 -54.91
N GLY A 123 -38.76 -9.13 -55.65
CA GLY A 123 -39.26 -9.61 -56.94
C GLY A 123 -38.73 -8.84 -58.16
N ILE A 124 -37.76 -7.94 -57.96
CA ILE A 124 -37.08 -7.25 -59.06
C ILE A 124 -36.10 -8.20 -59.73
N THR A 125 -36.00 -8.16 -61.08
CA THR A 125 -35.07 -9.04 -61.81
C THR A 125 -33.63 -8.81 -61.36
N ALA A 126 -32.83 -9.88 -61.25
CA ALA A 126 -31.45 -9.78 -60.76
C ALA A 126 -30.61 -8.77 -61.56
N LYS A 127 -30.82 -8.68 -62.88
CA LYS A 127 -30.13 -7.72 -63.76
C LYS A 127 -30.43 -6.26 -63.35
N THR A 128 -31.71 -5.93 -63.14
CA THR A 128 -32.10 -4.58 -62.72
C THR A 128 -31.71 -4.30 -61.28
N ALA A 129 -31.78 -5.30 -60.38
CA ALA A 129 -31.35 -5.17 -58.99
C ALA A 129 -29.86 -4.82 -58.88
N PHE A 130 -28.98 -5.55 -59.58
CA PHE A 130 -27.54 -5.25 -59.58
C PHE A 130 -27.23 -3.90 -60.20
N GLN A 131 -27.90 -3.50 -61.28
CA GLN A 131 -27.71 -2.18 -61.90
C GLN A 131 -28.13 -1.04 -60.97
N THR A 132 -29.26 -1.17 -60.28
CA THR A 132 -29.78 -0.16 -59.35
C THR A 132 -28.87 -0.02 -58.13
N ALA A 133 -28.48 -1.13 -57.49
CA ALA A 133 -27.59 -1.11 -56.33
C ALA A 133 -26.19 -0.59 -56.70
N ALA A 134 -25.66 -0.99 -57.86
CA ALA A 134 -24.36 -0.51 -58.35
C ALA A 134 -24.36 1.00 -58.64
N ARG A 135 -25.44 1.53 -59.20
CA ARG A 135 -25.59 2.97 -59.48
C ARG A 135 -25.67 3.80 -58.21
N GLN A 136 -26.43 3.33 -57.20
CA GLN A 136 -26.59 4.03 -55.93
C GLN A 136 -25.26 4.19 -55.18
N PHE A 137 -24.43 3.14 -55.18
CA PHE A 137 -23.16 3.10 -54.44
C PHE A 137 -21.92 3.35 -55.32
N GLN A 138 -22.11 3.71 -56.59
CA GLN A 138 -21.04 3.97 -57.57
C GLN A 138 -20.01 2.82 -57.68
N VAL A 139 -20.49 1.57 -57.70
CA VAL A 139 -19.64 0.38 -57.88
C VAL A 139 -19.91 -0.30 -59.22
N SER A 140 -19.02 -1.23 -59.61
CA SER A 140 -19.26 -2.07 -60.79
C SER A 140 -20.35 -3.10 -60.52
N ALA A 141 -21.38 -3.14 -61.38
CA ALA A 141 -22.45 -4.14 -61.33
C ALA A 141 -21.92 -5.57 -61.50
N ALA A 142 -20.85 -5.76 -62.29
CA ALA A 142 -20.21 -7.06 -62.46
C ALA A 142 -19.53 -7.52 -61.15
N SER A 143 -18.77 -6.65 -60.51
CA SER A 143 -18.10 -6.95 -59.23
C SER A 143 -19.09 -7.18 -58.09
N LEU A 144 -20.20 -6.42 -58.07
CA LEU A 144 -21.29 -6.64 -57.13
C LEU A 144 -21.93 -8.01 -57.31
N ARG A 145 -22.23 -8.39 -58.55
CA ARG A 145 -22.79 -9.71 -58.88
C ARG A 145 -21.88 -10.83 -58.41
N ASP A 146 -20.58 -10.74 -58.70
CA ASP A 146 -19.63 -11.78 -58.34
C ASP A 146 -19.49 -11.90 -56.80
N LYS A 147 -19.44 -10.77 -56.09
CA LYS A 147 -19.44 -10.75 -54.61
C LYS A 147 -20.75 -11.25 -54.01
N TYR A 148 -21.89 -10.94 -54.61
CA TYR A 148 -23.20 -11.41 -54.18
C TYR A 148 -23.26 -12.94 -54.21
N TYR A 149 -22.89 -13.55 -55.34
CA TYR A 149 -22.85 -15.02 -55.45
C TYR A 149 -21.79 -15.67 -54.55
N GLN A 150 -20.71 -14.94 -54.23
CA GLN A 150 -19.73 -15.40 -53.23
C GLN A 150 -20.35 -15.44 -51.83
N VAL A 151 -21.07 -14.40 -51.39
CA VAL A 151 -21.64 -14.34 -50.04
C VAL A 151 -22.92 -15.15 -49.89
N GLN A 152 -23.66 -15.39 -50.98
CA GLN A 152 -24.95 -16.09 -50.96
C GLN A 152 -24.87 -17.50 -50.35
N LYS A 153 -23.69 -18.13 -50.40
CA LYS A 153 -23.40 -19.44 -49.81
C LYS A 153 -23.30 -19.43 -48.28
N TYR A 154 -23.24 -18.24 -47.67
CA TYR A 154 -23.01 -18.02 -46.25
C TYR A 154 -24.24 -17.35 -45.61
N ALA A 155 -24.40 -17.51 -44.31
CA ALA A 155 -25.44 -16.80 -43.56
C ALA A 155 -25.23 -15.29 -43.64
N LYS A 156 -26.32 -14.52 -43.71
CA LYS A 156 -26.27 -13.05 -43.85
C LYS A 156 -25.44 -12.38 -42.75
N SER A 157 -25.47 -12.92 -41.53
CA SER A 157 -24.66 -12.44 -40.41
C SER A 157 -23.16 -12.48 -40.67
N ASP A 158 -22.70 -13.37 -41.55
CA ASP A 158 -21.28 -13.62 -41.81
C ASP A 158 -20.79 -12.98 -43.12
N TRP A 159 -21.67 -12.32 -43.89
CA TRP A 159 -21.35 -11.72 -45.18
C TRP A 159 -20.21 -10.72 -45.09
N VAL A 160 -20.15 -9.93 -44.01
CA VAL A 160 -19.09 -8.94 -43.81
C VAL A 160 -17.71 -9.59 -43.74
N ALA A 161 -17.60 -10.76 -43.13
CA ALA A 161 -16.36 -11.50 -42.99
C ALA A 161 -15.96 -12.23 -44.28
N VAL A 162 -16.93 -12.68 -45.08
CA VAL A 162 -16.69 -13.25 -46.42
C VAL A 162 -16.14 -12.19 -47.40
N LEU A 163 -16.57 -10.93 -47.25
CA LEU A 163 -16.22 -9.82 -48.14
C LEU A 163 -14.78 -9.29 -47.97
N ILE A 164 -14.03 -9.78 -46.98
CA ILE A 164 -12.61 -9.46 -46.82
C ILE A 164 -11.81 -9.96 -48.03
N ASP A 165 -10.98 -9.08 -48.58
CA ASP A 165 -10.11 -9.43 -49.71
C ASP A 165 -9.05 -10.44 -49.28
N LYS A 166 -9.05 -11.61 -49.93
CA LYS A 166 -8.08 -12.69 -49.72
C LYS A 166 -6.66 -12.29 -50.15
N ARG A 167 -6.51 -11.27 -51.01
CA ARG A 167 -5.22 -10.83 -51.58
C ARG A 167 -4.24 -10.27 -50.55
N GLY A 168 -4.70 -9.81 -49.40
CA GLY A 168 -3.83 -9.32 -48.31
C GLY A 168 -3.55 -10.36 -47.21
N GLY A 169 -4.27 -11.48 -47.20
CA GLY A 169 -4.18 -12.52 -46.15
C GLY A 169 -3.36 -13.75 -46.54
N SER A 170 -3.08 -13.93 -47.84
CA SER A 170 -1.96 -14.75 -48.25
C SER A 170 -0.71 -14.07 -47.72
N LYS A 171 -0.22 -14.50 -46.54
CA LYS A 171 1.21 -14.50 -46.29
C LYS A 171 1.79 -15.07 -47.58
N HIS A 172 2.37 -14.24 -48.43
CA HIS A 172 3.33 -14.76 -49.39
C HIS A 172 4.20 -15.63 -48.49
N GLU A 173 4.20 -16.94 -48.72
CA GLU A 173 5.26 -17.81 -48.25
C GLU A 173 6.50 -17.29 -48.97
N ALA A 174 6.99 -16.14 -48.53
CA ALA A 174 8.29 -15.63 -48.84
C ALA A 174 9.17 -16.79 -48.38
N LYS A 175 9.73 -17.51 -49.35
CA LYS A 175 10.65 -18.64 -49.14
C LYS A 175 11.39 -18.38 -47.85
N LYS A 176 11.07 -19.14 -46.79
CA LYS A 176 11.77 -19.00 -45.52
C LYS A 176 13.23 -19.17 -45.88
N VAL A 177 14.00 -18.09 -45.79
CA VAL A 177 15.42 -18.12 -46.11
C VAL A 177 16.03 -19.14 -45.17
N GLU A 178 16.70 -20.15 -45.75
CA GLU A 178 17.40 -21.17 -44.99
C GLU A 178 18.38 -20.49 -44.05
N PHE A 179 18.31 -20.90 -42.78
CA PHE A 179 19.16 -20.40 -41.72
C PHE A 179 19.62 -21.66 -41.01
N ASP A 180 20.90 -21.95 -41.14
CA ASP A 180 21.49 -23.13 -40.50
C ASP A 180 21.31 -23.07 -38.98
N GLU A 181 20.95 -24.20 -38.39
CA GLU A 181 20.64 -24.27 -36.96
C GLU A 181 21.85 -23.88 -36.11
N ASP A 182 23.05 -24.29 -36.50
CA ASP A 182 24.30 -23.94 -35.80
C ASP A 182 24.58 -22.43 -35.82
N ALA A 183 24.39 -21.78 -36.97
CA ALA A 183 24.51 -20.34 -37.11
C ALA A 183 23.46 -19.61 -36.24
N TRP A 184 22.26 -20.18 -36.14
CA TRP A 184 21.18 -19.60 -35.34
C TRP A 184 21.49 -19.69 -33.84
N GLN A 185 21.96 -20.86 -33.39
CA GLN A 185 22.40 -21.06 -32.01
C GLN A 185 23.58 -20.16 -31.66
N PHE A 186 24.56 -20.01 -32.56
CA PHE A 186 25.68 -19.08 -32.37
C PHE A 186 25.19 -17.63 -32.18
N LEU A 187 24.25 -17.17 -33.01
CA LEU A 187 23.70 -15.82 -32.91
C LEU A 187 22.94 -15.61 -31.60
N LEU A 188 22.11 -16.57 -31.19
CA LEU A 188 21.36 -16.50 -29.94
C LEU A 188 22.30 -16.54 -28.73
N ALA A 189 23.29 -17.41 -28.74
CA ALA A 189 24.29 -17.52 -27.69
C ALA A 189 25.06 -16.20 -27.51
N ASP A 190 25.46 -15.52 -28.59
CA ASP A 190 26.15 -14.22 -28.49
C ASP A 190 25.20 -13.08 -28.07
N PHE A 191 23.94 -13.12 -28.50
CA PHE A 191 22.96 -12.07 -28.21
C PHE A 191 22.39 -12.11 -26.79
N LEU A 192 22.21 -13.30 -26.22
CA LEU A 192 21.60 -13.51 -24.90
C LEU A 192 22.61 -13.39 -23.74
N ARG A 193 23.86 -13.00 -24.02
CA ARG A 193 24.85 -12.86 -22.95
C ARG A 193 24.60 -11.63 -22.07
N PRO A 194 24.98 -11.68 -20.78
CA PRO A 194 24.84 -10.56 -19.86
C PRO A 194 25.60 -9.30 -20.27
N GLU A 195 26.63 -9.39 -21.12
CA GLU A 195 27.36 -8.21 -21.61
C GLU A 195 26.59 -7.36 -22.62
N GLN A 196 25.41 -7.83 -23.07
CA GLN A 196 24.51 -7.09 -23.94
C GLN A 196 25.13 -6.50 -25.22
N PRO A 197 25.90 -7.27 -26.01
CA PRO A 197 26.47 -6.75 -27.25
C PRO A 197 25.38 -6.21 -28.20
N ALA A 198 25.72 -5.16 -28.94
CA ALA A 198 24.83 -4.60 -29.95
C ALA A 198 24.55 -5.65 -31.03
N PHE A 199 23.28 -5.81 -31.43
CA PHE A 199 22.87 -6.84 -32.40
C PHE A 199 23.65 -6.77 -33.73
N ARG A 200 23.99 -5.56 -34.20
CA ARG A 200 24.84 -5.34 -35.38
C ARG A 200 26.23 -5.97 -35.25
N LYS A 201 26.81 -5.96 -34.05
CA LYS A 201 28.12 -6.57 -33.77
C LYS A 201 28.01 -8.09 -33.64
N CYS A 202 26.95 -8.61 -33.02
CA CYS A 202 26.67 -10.06 -33.01
C CYS A 202 26.54 -10.60 -34.43
N TYR A 203 25.79 -9.91 -35.28
CA TYR A 203 25.61 -10.31 -36.67
C TYR A 203 26.90 -10.19 -37.51
N ALA A 204 27.77 -9.22 -37.20
CA ALA A 204 29.09 -9.14 -37.84
C ALA A 204 29.99 -10.31 -37.45
N ARG A 205 29.96 -10.76 -36.18
CA ARG A 205 30.67 -11.97 -35.74
C ARG A 205 30.07 -13.23 -36.36
N LEU A 206 28.75 -13.29 -36.48
CA LEU A 206 28.06 -14.38 -37.17
C LEU A 206 28.51 -14.50 -38.63
N LYS A 207 28.69 -13.39 -39.36
CA LYS A 207 29.23 -13.40 -40.73
C LYS A 207 30.61 -14.05 -40.81
N LEU A 208 31.53 -13.67 -39.93
CA LEU A 208 32.87 -14.25 -39.88
C LEU A 208 32.83 -15.75 -39.54
N ALA A 209 31.97 -16.14 -38.59
CA ALA A 209 31.78 -17.54 -38.22
C ALA A 209 31.16 -18.35 -39.38
N ALA A 210 30.20 -17.76 -40.09
CA ALA A 210 29.56 -18.35 -41.26
C ALA A 210 30.53 -18.54 -42.43
N GLU A 211 31.44 -17.58 -42.69
CA GLU A 211 32.51 -17.74 -43.69
C GLU A 211 33.45 -18.90 -43.35
N SER A 212 33.73 -19.13 -42.06
CA SER A 212 34.64 -20.19 -41.61
C SER A 212 34.00 -21.58 -41.64
N HIS A 213 32.71 -21.68 -41.31
CA HIS A 213 31.97 -22.96 -41.21
C HIS A 213 31.12 -23.27 -42.44
N GLY A 214 31.05 -22.35 -43.41
CA GLY A 214 30.21 -22.48 -44.60
C GLY A 214 28.71 -22.34 -44.32
N TRP A 215 28.32 -21.61 -43.27
CA TRP A 215 26.91 -21.47 -42.90
C TRP A 215 26.14 -20.51 -43.83
N ASN A 216 24.91 -20.88 -44.17
CA ASN A 216 23.95 -20.03 -44.83
C ASN A 216 23.21 -19.15 -43.81
N ILE A 217 23.41 -17.84 -43.92
CA ILE A 217 22.81 -16.84 -43.03
C ILE A 217 21.92 -15.87 -43.82
N PRO A 218 20.72 -15.52 -43.32
CA PRO A 218 19.86 -14.57 -43.98
C PRO A 218 20.36 -13.13 -43.76
N SER A 219 19.72 -12.16 -44.42
CA SER A 219 20.04 -10.74 -44.22
C SER A 219 19.87 -10.29 -42.76
N TYR A 220 20.58 -9.23 -42.39
CA TYR A 220 20.50 -8.61 -41.06
C TYR A 220 19.06 -8.36 -40.62
N SER A 221 18.23 -7.79 -41.49
CA SER A 221 16.84 -7.47 -41.20
C SER A 221 15.99 -8.72 -40.95
N THR A 222 16.26 -9.80 -41.69
CA THR A 222 15.57 -11.09 -41.50
C THR A 222 16.02 -11.77 -40.20
N ALA A 223 17.32 -11.76 -39.89
CA ALA A 223 17.85 -12.31 -38.64
C ALA A 223 17.29 -11.55 -37.42
N TYR A 224 17.27 -10.21 -37.47
CA TYR A 224 16.72 -9.39 -36.38
C TYR A 224 15.23 -9.64 -36.16
N ARG A 225 14.44 -9.70 -37.24
CA ARG A 225 13.01 -10.03 -37.17
C ARG A 225 12.79 -11.43 -36.61
N ARG A 226 13.60 -12.41 -37.00
CA ARG A 226 13.53 -13.79 -36.50
C ARG A 226 13.84 -13.87 -35.01
N VAL A 227 14.81 -13.09 -34.51
CA VAL A 227 15.05 -12.96 -33.07
C VAL A 227 13.84 -12.36 -32.35
N GLN A 228 13.25 -11.28 -32.87
CA GLN A 228 12.05 -10.70 -32.26
C GLN A 228 10.82 -11.62 -32.26
N GLN A 229 10.72 -12.54 -33.21
CA GLN A 229 9.61 -13.49 -33.32
C GLN A 229 9.80 -14.76 -32.50
N ASN A 230 11.03 -15.28 -32.44
CA ASN A 230 11.33 -16.58 -31.82
C ASN A 230 11.84 -16.46 -30.38
N VAL A 231 12.41 -15.32 -30.01
CA VAL A 231 12.92 -15.08 -28.65
C VAL A 231 11.88 -14.28 -27.89
N ASP A 232 11.32 -14.89 -26.85
CA ASP A 232 10.44 -14.18 -25.94
C ASP A 232 11.19 -13.00 -25.31
N LYS A 233 10.53 -11.84 -25.28
CA LYS A 233 11.05 -10.64 -24.63
C LYS A 233 11.38 -10.89 -23.17
N ALA A 234 10.58 -11.72 -22.49
CA ALA A 234 10.84 -12.13 -21.11
C ALA A 234 12.18 -12.87 -20.99
N MET A 235 12.42 -13.85 -21.85
CA MET A 235 13.66 -14.63 -21.89
C MET A 235 14.87 -13.75 -22.22
N ALA A 236 14.73 -12.85 -23.20
CA ALA A 236 15.80 -11.90 -23.55
C ALA A 236 16.18 -11.00 -22.37
N VAL A 237 15.19 -10.47 -21.63
CA VAL A 237 15.44 -9.63 -20.45
C VAL A 237 16.03 -10.45 -19.30
N ALA A 238 15.53 -11.66 -19.05
CA ALA A 238 16.07 -12.53 -18.01
C ALA A 238 17.56 -12.86 -18.23
N CYS A 239 17.94 -13.20 -19.47
CA CYS A 239 19.33 -13.51 -19.79
C CYS A 239 20.26 -12.28 -19.80
N ARG A 240 19.77 -11.13 -20.27
CA ARG A 240 20.58 -9.92 -20.47
C ARG A 240 20.66 -9.01 -19.25
N GLU A 241 19.55 -8.81 -18.56
CA GLU A 241 19.40 -7.87 -17.45
C GLU A 241 19.22 -8.57 -16.10
N GLY A 242 18.93 -9.88 -16.11
CA GLY A 242 18.75 -10.73 -14.94
C GLY A 242 17.29 -10.87 -14.51
N GLU A 243 17.07 -11.78 -13.56
CA GLU A 243 15.75 -12.14 -13.02
C GLU A 243 14.97 -10.92 -12.48
N HIS A 244 15.68 -9.94 -11.92
CA HIS A 244 15.06 -8.74 -11.37
C HIS A 244 14.38 -7.88 -12.45
N ALA A 245 15.00 -7.77 -13.63
CA ALA A 245 14.41 -7.03 -14.74
C ALA A 245 13.23 -7.77 -15.35
N LEU A 246 13.26 -9.12 -15.34
CA LEU A 246 12.11 -9.94 -15.73
C LEU A 246 10.90 -9.66 -14.84
N MET A 247 11.09 -9.57 -13.53
CA MET A 247 10.00 -9.28 -12.58
C MET A 247 9.35 -7.90 -12.83
N HIS A 248 10.06 -6.94 -13.42
CA HIS A 248 9.50 -5.66 -13.83
C HIS A 248 8.61 -5.75 -15.08
N LEU A 249 8.80 -6.78 -15.93
CA LEU A 249 7.90 -7.05 -17.06
C LEU A 249 6.60 -7.70 -16.60
N LEU A 250 6.61 -8.42 -15.48
CA LEU A 250 5.41 -9.04 -14.93
C LEU A 250 4.46 -7.97 -14.37
N PRO A 251 3.14 -8.09 -14.65
CA PRO A 251 2.17 -7.15 -14.13
C PRO A 251 2.17 -7.22 -12.59
N ALA A 252 2.34 -6.06 -11.96
CA ALA A 252 2.31 -5.98 -10.50
C ALA A 252 0.92 -6.39 -9.98
N GLN A 253 0.89 -7.25 -8.96
CA GLN A 253 -0.34 -7.64 -8.30
C GLN A 253 -0.97 -6.42 -7.62
N ARG A 254 -2.15 -5.99 -8.07
CA ARG A 254 -2.92 -4.93 -7.42
C ARG A 254 -3.63 -5.52 -6.20
N ARG A 255 -3.37 -4.98 -5.01
CA ARG A 255 -4.06 -5.33 -3.77
C ARG A 255 -4.93 -4.16 -3.35
N THR A 256 -6.21 -4.41 -3.08
CA THR A 256 -7.14 -3.38 -2.60
C THR A 256 -6.95 -3.15 -1.10
N VAL A 257 -7.12 -1.90 -0.68
CA VAL A 257 -6.94 -1.50 0.72
C VAL A 257 -8.27 -1.13 1.41
N GLU A 258 -9.38 -1.19 0.69
CA GLU A 258 -10.72 -0.80 1.18
C GLU A 258 -11.16 -1.49 2.48
N HIS A 259 -10.86 -2.79 2.61
CA HIS A 259 -11.27 -3.61 3.77
C HIS A 259 -10.50 -3.30 5.06
N LEU A 260 -9.37 -2.60 4.99
CA LEU A 260 -8.56 -2.25 6.16
C LEU A 260 -9.20 -1.06 6.88
N ASN A 261 -9.02 -0.95 8.19
CA ASN A 261 -9.31 0.26 8.94
C ASN A 261 -8.09 1.19 8.94
N ALA A 262 -8.31 2.50 9.10
CA ALA A 262 -7.20 3.44 9.26
C ALA A 262 -6.40 3.10 10.53
N LEU A 263 -5.07 3.17 10.44
CA LEU A 263 -4.10 2.79 11.48
C LEU A 263 -4.02 1.28 11.77
N GLN A 264 -4.94 0.44 11.27
CA GLN A 264 -4.88 -1.02 11.48
C GLN A 264 -3.59 -1.61 10.91
N TRP A 265 -3.10 -1.08 9.79
CA TRP A 265 -1.85 -1.52 9.18
C TRP A 265 -0.97 -0.32 8.84
N ILE A 266 0.23 -0.27 9.45
CA ILE A 266 1.26 0.70 9.12
C ILE A 266 2.49 0.08 8.45
N ASN A 267 3.12 0.84 7.56
CA ASN A 267 4.38 0.49 6.90
C ASN A 267 5.50 1.39 7.43
N GLY A 268 6.63 0.78 7.78
CA GLY A 268 7.85 1.46 8.21
C GLY A 268 8.90 1.48 7.11
N ASP A 269 9.43 2.65 6.80
CA ASP A 269 10.47 2.80 5.78
C ASP A 269 11.52 3.84 6.16
N GLY A 270 12.76 3.59 5.74
CA GLY A 270 13.90 4.46 5.98
C GLY A 270 14.27 5.25 4.73
N TYR A 271 14.47 6.56 4.88
CA TYR A 271 14.91 7.45 3.81
C TYR A 271 16.25 8.08 4.15
N LEU A 272 17.19 8.03 3.20
CA LEU A 272 18.44 8.78 3.27
C LEU A 272 18.27 10.09 2.50
N HIS A 273 18.34 11.21 3.21
CA HIS A 273 18.23 12.52 2.59
C HIS A 273 19.44 12.82 1.71
N ASN A 274 19.20 13.50 0.59
CA ASN A 274 20.20 14.00 -0.33
C ASN A 274 20.56 15.46 0.02
N VAL A 275 20.70 15.79 1.29
CA VAL A 275 21.01 17.14 1.76
C VAL A 275 22.15 17.07 2.78
N PHE A 276 23.14 17.94 2.66
CA PHE A 276 24.19 18.11 3.67
C PHE A 276 23.70 18.96 4.84
N VAL A 277 23.71 18.35 6.02
CA VAL A 277 23.25 18.96 7.27
C VAL A 277 24.37 18.89 8.29
N ARG A 278 24.64 20.03 8.94
CA ARG A 278 25.47 20.11 10.14
C ARG A 278 24.62 19.65 11.32
N TRP A 279 24.95 18.48 11.85
CA TRP A 279 24.20 17.87 12.96
C TRP A 279 24.55 18.52 14.30
N PHE A 280 23.82 18.17 15.36
CA PHE A 280 24.01 18.73 16.71
C PHE A 280 25.42 18.48 17.29
N ASN A 281 26.11 17.44 16.82
CA ASN A 281 27.50 17.13 17.16
C ASN A 281 28.54 17.94 16.33
N GLY A 282 28.09 18.81 15.42
CA GLY A 282 28.91 19.63 14.54
C GLY A 282 29.38 18.95 13.25
N GLU A 283 29.17 17.64 13.11
CA GLU A 283 29.54 16.89 11.91
C GLU A 283 28.61 17.21 10.75
N VAL A 284 29.16 17.28 9.55
CA VAL A 284 28.37 17.47 8.33
C VAL A 284 28.07 16.11 7.73
N ILE A 285 26.79 15.76 7.73
CA ILE A 285 26.31 14.43 7.35
C ILE A 285 25.11 14.55 6.41
N ARG A 286 24.70 13.38 5.89
CA ARG A 286 23.41 13.22 5.23
C ARG A 286 22.48 12.48 6.19
N PRO A 287 21.47 13.15 6.76
CA PRO A 287 20.64 12.53 7.78
C PRO A 287 19.75 11.44 7.19
N LYS A 288 19.35 10.50 8.05
CA LYS A 288 18.39 9.45 7.72
C LYS A 288 17.14 9.61 8.56
N THR A 289 15.99 9.51 7.91
CA THR A 289 14.69 9.61 8.59
C THR A 289 13.93 8.31 8.44
N TRP A 290 13.42 7.81 9.56
CA TRP A 290 12.48 6.69 9.56
C TRP A 290 11.06 7.22 9.60
N PHE A 291 10.21 6.73 8.70
CA PHE A 291 8.81 7.13 8.58
C PHE A 291 7.88 5.96 8.84
N TRP A 292 6.73 6.26 9.45
CA TRP A 292 5.58 5.38 9.55
C TRP A 292 4.45 5.94 8.69
N GLN A 293 3.94 5.10 7.80
CA GLN A 293 2.86 5.44 6.89
C GLN A 293 1.67 4.50 7.14
N ASP A 294 0.46 5.05 7.21
CA ASP A 294 -0.77 4.26 7.20
C ASP A 294 -1.01 3.64 5.82
N VAL A 295 -1.25 2.33 5.76
CA VAL A 295 -1.40 1.61 4.49
C VAL A 295 -2.70 1.98 3.80
N LYS A 296 -3.81 2.18 4.52
CA LYS A 296 -5.10 2.50 3.88
C LYS A 296 -5.08 3.86 3.20
N THR A 297 -4.68 4.89 3.95
CA THR A 297 -4.83 6.30 3.58
C THR A 297 -3.58 6.91 2.97
N ARG A 298 -2.41 6.26 3.13
CA ARG A 298 -1.07 6.73 2.73
C ARG A 298 -0.55 7.93 3.54
N LYS A 299 -1.27 8.36 4.58
CA LYS A 299 -0.82 9.42 5.48
C LYS A 299 0.45 9.00 6.23
N ILE A 300 1.42 9.89 6.30
CA ILE A 300 2.56 9.75 7.19
C ILE A 300 2.09 10.09 8.61
N VAL A 301 2.16 9.11 9.50
CA VAL A 301 1.63 9.21 10.86
C VAL A 301 2.72 9.58 11.88
N GLY A 302 3.98 9.28 11.62
CA GLY A 302 5.09 9.66 12.50
C GLY A 302 6.45 9.43 11.86
N TRP A 303 7.47 10.13 12.35
CA TRP A 303 8.83 10.02 11.86
C TRP A 303 9.85 10.46 12.91
N ARG A 304 11.08 9.97 12.80
CA ARG A 304 12.25 10.48 13.54
C ARG A 304 13.46 10.50 12.62
N CYS A 305 14.28 11.53 12.78
CA CYS A 305 15.47 11.77 11.98
C CYS A 305 16.71 11.66 12.86
N ASP A 306 17.74 10.99 12.34
CA ASP A 306 19.01 10.79 13.04
C ASP A 306 20.19 10.69 12.06
N VAL A 307 21.41 10.63 12.60
CA VAL A 307 22.67 10.53 11.86
C VAL A 307 22.74 9.29 10.98
N SER A 308 22.18 8.18 11.45
CA SER A 308 22.24 6.88 10.79
C SER A 308 20.97 6.06 11.02
N GLU A 309 20.84 4.96 10.29
CA GLU A 309 19.69 4.06 10.46
C GLU A 309 19.92 3.18 11.69
N ASN A 310 19.23 3.50 12.77
CA ASN A 310 19.34 2.82 14.05
C ASN A 310 17.98 2.32 14.54
N THR A 311 18.04 1.37 15.48
CA THR A 311 16.86 0.79 16.13
C THR A 311 16.08 1.85 16.93
N ASP A 312 16.78 2.87 17.44
CA ASP A 312 16.20 3.91 18.29
C ASP A 312 15.25 4.83 17.50
N SER A 313 15.61 5.22 16.28
CA SER A 313 14.74 6.00 15.39
C SER A 313 13.44 5.26 15.10
N ILE A 314 13.51 3.95 14.83
CA ILE A 314 12.33 3.11 14.58
C ILE A 314 11.46 3.03 15.85
N ARG A 315 12.09 2.82 17.00
CA ARG A 315 11.42 2.67 18.30
C ARG A 315 10.71 3.95 18.75
N LEU A 316 11.40 5.09 18.69
CA LEU A 316 10.91 6.37 19.15
C LEU A 316 9.88 6.96 18.19
N SER A 317 10.08 6.83 16.87
CA SER A 317 9.06 7.25 15.90
C SER A 317 7.78 6.43 16.06
N PHE A 318 7.89 5.15 16.39
CA PHE A 318 6.73 4.32 16.68
C PHE A 318 6.04 4.74 17.99
N MET A 319 6.82 5.07 19.02
CA MET A 319 6.31 5.66 20.26
C MET A 319 5.47 6.92 20.00
N ASP A 320 5.93 7.80 19.09
CA ASP A 320 5.19 9.00 18.73
C ASP A 320 3.84 8.68 18.06
N VAL A 321 3.81 7.66 17.18
CA VAL A 321 2.58 7.20 16.52
C VAL A 321 1.57 6.71 17.54
N ILE A 322 1.96 5.80 18.44
CA ILE A 322 1.04 5.25 19.45
C ILE A 322 0.62 6.29 20.49
N LYS A 323 1.51 7.24 20.82
CA LYS A 323 1.20 8.34 21.74
C LYS A 323 0.16 9.28 21.12
N LYS A 324 0.27 9.59 19.83
CA LYS A 324 -0.63 10.50 19.12
C LYS A 324 -1.98 9.83 18.82
N TYR A 325 -1.98 8.69 18.16
CA TYR A 325 -3.21 8.09 17.64
C TYR A 325 -3.76 6.99 18.55
N GLY A 326 -2.91 6.23 19.23
CA GLY A 326 -3.31 5.09 20.06
C GLY A 326 -2.92 3.75 19.44
N ILE A 327 -3.36 2.67 20.05
CA ILE A 327 -3.12 1.28 19.64
C ILE A 327 -4.46 0.68 19.19
N PRO A 328 -4.62 0.35 17.90
CA PRO A 328 -5.79 -0.40 17.41
C PRO A 328 -5.90 -1.79 18.05
N GLU A 329 -7.10 -2.37 18.09
CA GLU A 329 -7.29 -3.73 18.61
C GLU A 329 -6.59 -4.80 17.78
N ASP A 330 -6.61 -4.63 16.46
CA ASP A 330 -5.86 -5.42 15.50
C ASP A 330 -4.81 -4.54 14.84
N PHE A 331 -3.54 -4.73 15.21
CA PHE A 331 -2.47 -3.84 14.78
C PHE A 331 -1.39 -4.59 14.00
N HIS A 332 -1.22 -4.25 12.73
CA HIS A 332 -0.26 -4.83 11.81
C HIS A 332 0.85 -3.84 11.46
N ILE A 333 2.08 -4.32 11.50
CA ILE A 333 3.26 -3.52 11.16
C ILE A 333 4.03 -4.24 10.06
N THR A 334 4.25 -3.58 8.93
CA THR A 334 5.17 -4.06 7.90
C THR A 334 6.46 -3.28 7.95
N ILE A 335 7.58 -3.99 7.96
CA ILE A 335 8.91 -3.38 7.94
C ILE A 335 9.81 -4.12 6.95
N ASP A 336 10.68 -3.37 6.28
CA ASP A 336 11.76 -3.97 5.50
C ASP A 336 12.76 -4.70 6.40
N ASN A 337 13.26 -5.84 5.94
CA ASN A 337 14.20 -6.69 6.69
C ASN A 337 15.64 -6.10 6.72
N THR A 338 15.79 -4.82 7.05
CA THR A 338 17.08 -4.17 7.25
C THR A 338 17.69 -4.60 8.59
N ARG A 339 19.02 -4.48 8.75
CA ARG A 339 19.70 -4.90 10.01
C ARG A 339 19.17 -4.13 11.23
N ALA A 340 18.82 -2.85 11.08
CA ALA A 340 18.32 -2.00 12.15
C ALA A 340 16.88 -2.37 12.57
N ALA A 341 16.02 -2.69 11.60
CA ALA A 341 14.64 -3.13 11.83
C ALA A 341 14.56 -4.56 12.38
N ALA A 342 15.43 -5.47 11.91
CA ALA A 342 15.49 -6.87 12.34
C ALA A 342 16.18 -7.10 13.70
N ASN A 343 16.39 -6.06 14.51
CA ASN A 343 17.05 -6.20 15.81
C ASN A 343 16.18 -7.00 16.80
N LYS A 344 16.81 -7.83 17.64
CA LYS A 344 16.14 -8.69 18.64
C LYS A 344 15.27 -7.90 19.63
N TRP A 345 15.69 -6.70 20.00
CA TRP A 345 14.97 -5.86 20.97
C TRP A 345 13.58 -5.39 20.50
N LEU A 346 13.39 -5.15 19.20
CA LEU A 346 12.10 -4.68 18.67
C LEU A 346 11.16 -5.82 18.29
N THR A 347 11.71 -6.90 17.72
CA THR A 347 10.92 -7.95 17.05
C THR A 347 11.26 -9.37 17.52
N GLY A 348 11.81 -9.51 18.73
CA GLY A 348 12.07 -10.80 19.38
C GLY A 348 10.79 -11.63 19.56
N GLY A 349 10.89 -12.96 19.47
CA GLY A 349 9.75 -13.89 19.59
C GLY A 349 8.91 -14.12 18.32
N VAL A 350 9.14 -13.40 17.22
CA VAL A 350 8.40 -13.59 15.95
C VAL A 350 9.02 -14.74 15.11
N LYS A 351 8.23 -15.81 14.85
CA LYS A 351 8.69 -17.05 14.19
C LYS A 351 9.23 -16.87 12.76
N ASN A 352 8.75 -15.88 12.00
CA ASN A 352 9.07 -15.69 10.57
C ASN A 352 10.25 -14.74 10.31
N ARG A 353 11.27 -14.74 11.18
CA ARG A 353 12.48 -13.92 10.99
C ARG A 353 13.50 -14.67 10.13
N TYR A 354 13.68 -14.26 8.89
CA TYR A 354 14.58 -14.96 7.93
C TYR A 354 16.09 -14.81 8.22
N ARG A 355 16.51 -13.85 9.06
CA ARG A 355 17.94 -13.50 9.21
C ARG A 355 18.63 -14.05 10.46
N PHE A 356 17.90 -14.32 11.54
CA PHE A 356 18.45 -14.83 12.79
C PHE A 356 17.58 -16.00 13.29
N LYS A 357 18.20 -17.13 13.68
CA LYS A 357 17.51 -18.30 14.21
C LYS A 357 16.84 -17.95 15.54
N VAL A 358 15.51 -18.04 15.60
CA VAL A 358 14.72 -17.82 16.82
C VAL A 358 14.99 -18.98 17.78
N ARG A 359 15.38 -18.68 19.03
CA ARG A 359 15.48 -19.66 20.11
C ARG A 359 14.23 -19.56 20.98
N GLU A 360 13.81 -20.66 21.61
CA GLU A 360 12.61 -20.68 22.48
C GLU A 360 12.76 -19.77 23.71
N ASP A 361 14.00 -19.46 24.11
CA ASP A 361 14.33 -18.59 25.25
C ASP A 361 14.52 -17.10 24.89
N ASP A 362 14.32 -16.68 23.63
CA ASP A 362 14.53 -15.28 23.24
C ASP A 362 13.41 -14.37 23.81
N PRO A 363 13.73 -13.23 24.46
CA PRO A 363 12.73 -12.32 25.01
C PRO A 363 11.82 -11.76 23.92
N VAL A 364 10.53 -11.60 24.25
CA VAL A 364 9.53 -11.01 23.36
C VAL A 364 9.89 -9.55 23.07
N GLY A 365 9.89 -9.17 21.80
CA GLY A 365 10.18 -7.80 21.36
C GLY A 365 9.12 -6.80 21.82
N LEU A 366 9.45 -5.51 21.76
CA LEU A 366 8.53 -4.45 22.17
C LEU A 366 7.24 -4.38 21.34
N PHE A 367 7.27 -4.67 20.04
CA PHE A 367 6.04 -4.61 19.22
C PHE A 367 5.06 -5.76 19.52
N PRO A 368 5.47 -7.04 19.63
CA PRO A 368 4.55 -8.08 20.07
C PRO A 368 4.00 -7.86 21.49
N LEU A 369 4.78 -7.25 22.40
CA LEU A 369 4.33 -6.96 23.77
C LEU A 369 3.12 -6.02 23.85
N ILE A 370 2.97 -5.10 22.89
CA ILE A 370 1.82 -4.20 22.80
C ILE A 370 0.68 -4.76 21.95
N GLY A 371 0.79 -6.02 21.49
CA GLY A 371 -0.20 -6.67 20.62
C GLY A 371 -0.05 -6.41 19.13
N ALA A 372 1.08 -5.83 18.68
CA ALA A 372 1.30 -5.59 17.26
C ALA A 372 1.87 -6.82 16.55
N THR A 373 1.24 -7.21 15.44
CA THR A 373 1.65 -8.31 14.56
C THR A 373 2.60 -7.80 13.48
N ILE A 374 3.82 -8.35 13.45
CA ILE A 374 4.86 -7.92 12.50
C ILE A 374 4.85 -8.79 11.24
N HIS A 375 4.88 -8.12 10.09
CA HIS A 375 5.05 -8.71 8.76
C HIS A 375 6.38 -8.25 8.15
N TRP A 376 7.17 -9.19 7.66
CA TRP A 376 8.44 -8.89 6.96
C TRP A 376 8.21 -8.88 5.46
N THR A 377 8.74 -7.86 4.76
CA THR A 377 8.87 -7.91 3.31
C THR A 377 10.08 -8.75 2.91
N SER A 378 9.99 -9.48 1.81
CA SER A 378 11.12 -10.19 1.22
C SER A 378 12.12 -9.20 0.63
N VAL A 379 13.38 -9.29 1.05
CA VAL A 379 14.51 -8.53 0.48
C VAL A 379 15.28 -9.47 -0.44
N VAL A 380 15.39 -9.14 -1.73
CA VAL A 380 16.26 -9.86 -2.67
C VAL A 380 17.32 -8.89 -3.17
N ALA A 381 18.60 -9.25 -3.02
CA ALA A 381 19.76 -8.48 -3.49
C ALA A 381 19.92 -7.06 -2.91
N GLY A 382 19.56 -6.84 -1.64
CA GLY A 382 19.90 -5.60 -0.90
C GLY A 382 19.09 -4.36 -1.29
N LYS A 383 18.09 -4.49 -2.17
CA LYS A 383 17.03 -3.50 -2.41
C LYS A 383 15.69 -4.14 -2.02
N GLY A 384 14.85 -3.39 -1.31
CA GLY A 384 13.49 -3.86 -0.99
C GLY A 384 12.74 -4.18 -2.28
N TRP A 385 12.01 -5.30 -2.32
CA TRP A 385 11.11 -5.63 -3.42
C TRP A 385 10.07 -4.51 -3.55
N GLY A 386 10.26 -3.60 -4.52
CA GLY A 386 9.36 -2.47 -4.75
C GLY A 386 7.94 -2.89 -5.15
N GLN A 387 7.72 -4.15 -5.54
CA GLN A 387 6.42 -4.77 -5.78
C GLN A 387 5.81 -5.45 -4.54
N ALA A 388 6.60 -5.75 -3.50
CA ALA A 388 6.11 -6.39 -2.28
C ALA A 388 5.34 -5.42 -1.39
N LYS A 389 5.67 -4.12 -1.47
CA LYS A 389 4.93 -3.03 -0.82
C LYS A 389 3.78 -2.61 -1.75
N PRO A 390 2.50 -2.84 -1.40
CA PRO A 390 1.35 -2.57 -2.26
C PRO A 390 0.99 -1.07 -2.35
N ILE A 391 1.98 -0.18 -2.45
CA ILE A 391 1.82 1.25 -2.12
C ILE A 391 2.57 2.12 -3.12
N GLU A 392 1.99 3.25 -3.56
CA GLU A 392 2.73 4.32 -4.22
C GLU A 392 4.02 4.62 -3.46
N ARG A 393 5.13 4.79 -4.18
CA ARG A 393 6.41 5.08 -3.53
C ARG A 393 6.33 6.47 -2.90
N ALA A 394 6.15 6.54 -1.58
CA ALA A 394 6.17 7.81 -0.83
C ALA A 394 7.53 8.54 -0.95
N PHE A 395 8.57 7.80 -1.34
CA PHE A 395 9.94 8.25 -1.53
C PHE A 395 10.36 8.09 -3.00
N GLY A 396 10.88 9.16 -3.61
CA GLY A 396 11.22 9.24 -5.03
C GLY A 396 10.49 10.38 -5.73
N VAL A 397 10.58 10.43 -7.06
CA VAL A 397 10.02 11.52 -7.88
C VAL A 397 8.53 11.69 -7.61
N GLY A 398 8.12 12.90 -7.16
CA GLY A 398 6.74 13.23 -6.77
C GLY A 398 6.37 12.89 -5.31
N GLY A 399 7.30 12.33 -4.53
CA GLY A 399 7.14 12.01 -3.11
C GLY A 399 7.73 13.07 -2.18
N LEU A 400 8.10 12.66 -0.96
CA LEU A 400 8.67 13.55 0.07
C LEU A 400 9.96 14.27 -0.35
N GLU A 401 10.72 13.74 -1.31
CA GLU A 401 11.96 14.38 -1.79
C GLU A 401 11.70 15.75 -2.43
N GLU A 402 10.53 15.96 -3.03
CA GLU A 402 10.15 17.24 -3.63
C GLU A 402 9.84 18.29 -2.55
N PHE A 403 9.21 17.86 -1.45
CA PHE A 403 8.80 18.73 -0.36
C PHE A 403 9.94 19.06 0.61
N VAL A 404 10.86 18.11 0.83
CA VAL A 404 11.96 18.26 1.80
C VAL A 404 13.26 18.51 1.06
N ASP A 405 13.83 17.52 0.39
CA ASP A 405 15.20 17.59 -0.17
C ASP A 405 15.37 18.70 -1.22
N LYS A 406 14.32 18.97 -2.01
CA LYS A 406 14.29 20.02 -3.04
C LYS A 406 13.63 21.31 -2.55
N HIS A 407 13.37 21.45 -1.25
CA HIS A 407 12.83 22.67 -0.69
C HIS A 407 13.77 23.86 -0.99
N PRO A 408 13.26 25.03 -1.41
CA PRO A 408 14.10 26.17 -1.80
C PRO A 408 15.10 26.61 -0.73
N ALA A 409 14.75 26.48 0.56
CA ALA A 409 15.64 26.85 1.66
C ALA A 409 16.88 25.93 1.78
N LEU A 410 16.83 24.71 1.24
CA LEU A 410 17.93 23.74 1.22
C LEU A 410 18.77 23.81 -0.07
N ALA A 411 18.47 24.76 -0.97
CA ALA A 411 19.25 24.96 -2.18
C ALA A 411 20.74 25.22 -1.84
N GLY A 412 21.62 24.53 -2.56
CA GLY A 412 23.07 24.54 -2.33
C GLY A 412 23.59 23.48 -1.36
N ALA A 413 22.72 22.94 -0.49
CA ALA A 413 23.04 21.78 0.35
C ALA A 413 22.56 20.45 -0.25
N TYR A 414 21.66 20.50 -1.23
CA TYR A 414 21.18 19.32 -1.97
C TYR A 414 22.28 18.68 -2.82
N THR A 415 22.41 17.35 -2.72
CA THR A 415 23.49 16.55 -3.32
C THR A 415 23.12 15.89 -4.64
N GLY A 416 21.84 15.84 -4.98
CA GLY A 416 21.33 15.01 -6.07
C GLY A 416 21.07 13.56 -5.65
N PRO A 417 20.29 12.80 -6.45
CA PRO A 417 19.81 11.46 -6.10
C PRO A 417 20.87 10.37 -6.26
N ASN A 418 21.93 10.61 -7.05
CA ASN A 418 23.03 9.68 -7.23
C ASN A 418 24.33 10.44 -7.53
N PRO A 419 25.51 9.79 -7.38
CA PRO A 419 26.81 10.47 -7.56
C PRO A 419 27.04 11.08 -8.95
N MET A 420 26.32 10.62 -9.97
CA MET A 420 26.45 11.10 -11.36
C MET A 420 25.54 12.30 -11.67
N ASN A 421 24.42 12.42 -10.95
CA ASN A 421 23.41 13.46 -11.14
C ASN A 421 23.51 14.51 -10.01
N LYS A 422 24.67 15.16 -9.92
CA LYS A 422 24.89 16.24 -8.94
C LYS A 422 24.45 17.58 -9.53
N PRO A 423 23.76 18.43 -8.75
CA PRO A 423 23.49 19.81 -9.15
C PRO A 423 24.78 20.63 -9.28
N ASP A 424 24.77 21.68 -10.10
CA ASP A 424 25.93 22.58 -10.25
C ASP A 424 26.30 23.30 -8.95
N ASN A 425 25.32 23.56 -8.08
CA ASN A 425 25.51 24.20 -6.78
C ASN A 425 25.82 23.21 -5.63
N TYR A 426 26.21 21.98 -5.95
CA TYR A 426 26.53 20.93 -4.99
C TYR A 426 27.57 21.39 -3.94
N GLY A 427 27.24 21.25 -2.66
CA GLY A 427 28.17 21.51 -1.55
C GLY A 427 28.52 22.99 -1.35
N SER A 428 27.80 23.91 -2.00
CA SER A 428 27.97 25.36 -1.80
C SER A 428 27.49 25.84 -0.44
N ARG A 429 26.58 25.09 0.20
CA ARG A 429 26.01 25.42 1.51
C ARG A 429 25.89 24.16 2.38
N VAL A 430 25.98 24.35 3.68
CA VAL A 430 25.60 23.35 4.70
C VAL A 430 24.49 23.97 5.55
N ILE A 431 23.45 23.21 5.82
CA ILE A 431 22.28 23.65 6.59
C ILE A 431 22.39 23.14 8.02
N ASP A 432 21.93 23.92 9.00
CA ASP A 432 21.90 23.49 10.40
C ASP A 432 20.77 22.49 10.67
N ALA A 433 20.98 21.59 11.63
CA ALA A 433 20.01 20.54 11.96
C ALA A 433 18.61 21.04 12.32
N GLU A 434 18.50 22.13 13.10
CA GLU A 434 17.22 22.68 13.53
C GLU A 434 16.38 23.13 12.32
N LEU A 435 16.96 23.94 11.43
CA LEU A 435 16.31 24.38 10.20
C LEU A 435 15.91 23.20 9.30
N PHE A 436 16.77 22.17 9.20
CA PHE A 436 16.43 20.97 8.44
C PHE A 436 15.23 20.22 9.03
N LEU A 437 15.16 20.08 10.36
CA LEU A 437 14.05 19.40 11.04
C LEU A 437 12.72 20.17 10.92
N GLU A 438 12.78 21.50 10.95
CA GLU A 438 11.62 22.37 10.69
C GLU A 438 11.08 22.14 9.27
N ILE A 439 11.95 22.21 8.26
CA ILE A 439 11.58 21.97 6.86
C ILE A 439 11.07 20.55 6.65
N LEU A 440 11.66 19.57 7.32
CA LEU A 440 11.18 18.18 7.28
C LEU A 440 9.76 18.07 7.83
N ALA A 441 9.47 18.72 8.96
CA ALA A 441 8.14 18.70 9.56
C ALA A 441 7.10 19.41 8.67
N GLU A 442 7.46 20.56 8.11
CA GLU A 442 6.63 21.28 7.14
C GLU A 442 6.38 20.46 5.87
N GLY A 443 7.43 19.85 5.31
CA GLY A 443 7.33 19.01 4.11
C GLY A 443 6.44 17.79 4.31
N VAL A 444 6.49 17.15 5.48
CA VAL A 444 5.56 16.05 5.83
C VAL A 444 4.12 16.56 5.96
N ALA A 445 3.91 17.72 6.58
CA ALA A 445 2.59 18.32 6.69
C ALA A 445 2.01 18.67 5.32
N MET A 446 2.80 19.29 4.43
CA MET A 446 2.39 19.59 3.05
C MET A 446 2.08 18.32 2.26
N PHE A 447 2.91 17.28 2.40
CA PHE A 447 2.69 15.99 1.74
C PHE A 447 1.34 15.37 2.13
N ASN A 448 1.00 15.38 3.41
CA ASN A 448 -0.27 14.85 3.91
C ASN A 448 -1.48 15.70 3.50
N ALA A 449 -1.30 17.03 3.46
CA ALA A 449 -2.37 17.99 3.15
C ALA A 449 -2.65 18.14 1.65
N GLN A 450 -1.74 17.73 0.77
CA GLN A 450 -1.92 17.84 -0.69
C GLN A 450 -3.19 17.12 -1.15
N GLU A 451 -4.09 17.88 -1.79
CA GLU A 451 -5.35 17.41 -2.34
C GLU A 451 -5.20 16.69 -3.69
N ALA A 452 -6.33 16.21 -4.23
CA ALA A 452 -6.39 15.55 -5.53
C ALA A 452 -5.47 14.33 -5.68
N ARG A 453 -5.29 13.55 -4.61
CA ARG A 453 -4.44 12.34 -4.63
C ARG A 453 -5.09 11.21 -5.42
N ASN A 454 -4.35 10.61 -6.35
CA ASN A 454 -4.83 9.53 -7.22
C ASN A 454 -4.67 8.14 -6.58
N THR A 455 -5.34 7.94 -5.44
CA THR A 455 -5.39 6.64 -4.74
C THR A 455 -6.82 6.10 -4.70
N GLU A 456 -6.96 4.80 -4.42
CA GLU A 456 -8.26 4.12 -4.26
C GLU A 456 -9.20 4.86 -3.29
N ILE A 457 -8.65 5.35 -2.17
CA ILE A 457 -9.42 6.02 -1.11
C ILE A 457 -9.62 7.52 -1.38
N CYS A 458 -8.64 8.22 -1.96
CA CYS A 458 -8.71 9.66 -2.23
C CYS A 458 -9.48 10.00 -3.53
N GLN A 459 -9.57 9.05 -4.47
CA GLN A 459 -10.35 9.16 -5.72
C GLN A 459 -10.05 10.40 -6.57
N GLY A 460 -8.82 10.93 -6.51
CA GLY A 460 -8.41 12.13 -7.24
C GLY A 460 -9.06 13.42 -6.73
N LYS A 461 -9.65 13.41 -5.53
CA LYS A 461 -10.33 14.58 -4.94
C LYS A 461 -9.73 14.97 -3.59
N TRP A 462 -9.63 14.01 -2.69
CA TRP A 462 -9.27 14.27 -1.28
C TRP A 462 -7.76 14.22 -1.04
N SER A 463 -7.31 14.84 0.05
CA SER A 463 -5.95 14.70 0.59
C SER A 463 -5.82 13.47 1.50
N PHE A 464 -4.59 13.09 1.86
CA PHE A 464 -4.35 11.99 2.80
C PHE A 464 -4.84 12.32 4.20
N ASP A 465 -4.74 13.58 4.64
CA ASP A 465 -5.27 14.04 5.92
C ASP A 465 -6.79 13.93 5.98
N GLN A 466 -7.50 14.40 4.95
CA GLN A 466 -8.96 14.38 4.89
C GLN A 466 -9.51 12.95 4.96
N VAL A 467 -8.92 12.02 4.20
CA VAL A 467 -9.36 10.62 4.24
C VAL A 467 -8.95 9.93 5.53
N PHE A 468 -7.78 10.24 6.10
CA PHE A 468 -7.39 9.67 7.38
C PHE A 468 -8.32 10.11 8.50
N GLU A 469 -8.68 11.38 8.58
CA GLU A 469 -9.62 11.87 9.60
C GLU A 469 -10.99 11.18 9.49
N ARG A 470 -11.50 11.04 8.26
CA ARG A 470 -12.77 10.35 7.98
C ARG A 470 -12.74 8.88 8.41
N GLU A 471 -11.68 8.16 8.05
CA GLU A 471 -11.57 6.72 8.30
C GLU A 471 -11.18 6.42 9.75
N PHE A 472 -10.34 7.25 10.37
CA PHE A 472 -9.85 7.07 11.73
C PHE A 472 -10.97 7.22 12.77
N ALA A 473 -11.98 8.07 12.50
CA ALA A 473 -13.17 8.17 13.34
C ALA A 473 -13.95 6.85 13.46
N ASN A 474 -13.80 5.94 12.50
CA ASN A 474 -14.44 4.61 12.52
C ASN A 474 -13.54 3.52 13.13
N THR A 475 -12.27 3.82 13.45
CA THR A 475 -11.33 2.86 14.04
C THR A 475 -11.42 2.88 15.56
N ILE A 476 -11.60 1.71 16.17
CA ILE A 476 -11.53 1.54 17.62
C ILE A 476 -10.06 1.46 18.06
N VAL A 477 -9.62 2.46 18.82
CA VAL A 477 -8.24 2.54 19.35
C VAL A 477 -8.22 2.67 20.87
N ARG A 478 -7.22 2.05 21.50
CA ARG A 478 -6.94 2.16 22.93
C ARG A 478 -5.76 3.09 23.15
N LYS A 479 -5.87 4.06 24.06
CA LYS A 479 -4.74 4.92 24.38
C LYS A 479 -3.71 4.15 25.22
N PRO A 480 -2.42 4.22 24.88
CA PRO A 480 -1.39 3.53 25.65
C PRO A 480 -1.29 4.15 27.06
N THR A 481 -1.02 3.32 28.06
CA THR A 481 -0.74 3.80 29.40
C THR A 481 0.63 4.48 29.46
N VAL A 482 0.86 5.30 30.49
CA VAL A 482 2.15 5.99 30.67
C VAL A 482 3.29 4.97 30.82
N GLU A 483 3.03 3.84 31.47
CA GLU A 483 3.98 2.74 31.65
C GLU A 483 4.36 2.10 30.32
N GLN A 484 3.37 1.85 29.45
CA GLN A 484 3.62 1.33 28.10
C GLN A 484 4.48 2.29 27.29
N LEU A 485 4.21 3.60 27.35
CA LEU A 485 5.05 4.60 26.67
C LEU A 485 6.49 4.60 27.20
N ARG A 486 6.69 4.51 28.52
CA ARG A 486 8.02 4.41 29.13
C ARG A 486 8.79 3.14 28.74
N MET A 487 8.11 2.10 28.26
CA MET A 487 8.77 0.92 27.69
C MET A 487 9.47 1.19 26.36
N PHE A 488 9.12 2.26 25.64
CA PHE A 488 9.76 2.63 24.37
C PHE A 488 10.93 3.61 24.53
N LEU A 489 11.15 4.18 25.72
CA LEU A 489 12.27 5.07 26.01
C LEU A 489 13.60 4.30 26.13
N LEU A 490 14.71 4.95 25.77
CA LEU A 490 16.02 4.33 25.76
C LEU A 490 16.55 4.15 27.20
N PRO A 491 16.96 2.94 27.61
CA PRO A 491 17.63 2.74 28.89
C PRO A 491 19.08 3.22 28.80
N ALA A 492 19.47 4.10 29.71
CA ALA A 492 20.86 4.41 30.02
C ALA A 492 21.49 3.28 30.85
N GLU A 493 22.82 3.23 30.85
CA GLU A 493 23.56 2.45 31.85
C GLU A 493 23.22 2.93 33.27
N ALA A 494 23.37 2.03 34.25
CA ALA A 494 23.04 2.34 35.63
C ALA A 494 23.91 3.49 36.17
N VAL A 495 23.27 4.60 36.55
CA VAL A 495 23.94 5.79 37.11
C VAL A 495 23.86 5.81 38.63
N THR A 496 24.91 6.34 39.26
CA THR A 496 24.98 6.49 40.71
C THR A 496 24.18 7.72 41.14
N VAL A 497 23.32 7.55 42.15
CA VAL A 497 22.53 8.62 42.76
C VAL A 497 23.26 9.14 43.99
N SER A 498 23.33 10.47 44.15
CA SER A 498 23.89 11.11 45.33
C SER A 498 22.93 11.04 46.52
N ASN A 499 23.43 11.25 47.74
CA ASN A 499 22.58 11.31 48.94
C ASN A 499 21.50 12.41 48.89
N LYS A 500 21.63 13.37 47.96
CA LYS A 500 20.65 14.44 47.73
C LYS A 500 19.53 14.02 46.77
N GLY A 501 19.60 12.83 46.16
CA GLY A 501 18.66 12.41 45.11
C GLY A 501 18.99 13.00 43.73
N GLU A 502 20.25 13.36 43.50
CA GLU A 502 20.73 13.91 42.22
C GLU A 502 21.59 12.89 41.48
N PHE A 503 21.51 12.88 40.15
CA PHE A 503 22.44 12.12 39.28
C PHE A 503 22.75 12.92 38.02
N SER A 504 23.81 12.55 37.33
CA SER A 504 24.22 13.23 36.09
C SER A 504 24.27 12.28 34.91
N LEU A 505 23.76 12.72 33.76
CA LEU A 505 23.99 12.07 32.47
C LEU A 505 24.88 12.95 31.61
N THR A 506 25.89 12.34 31.01
CA THR A 506 26.74 12.98 30.00
C THR A 506 26.05 12.80 28.65
N ALA A 507 25.61 13.88 28.01
CA ALA A 507 25.14 13.82 26.64
C ALA A 507 26.34 13.50 25.72
N GLY A 508 26.24 12.43 24.92
CA GLY A 508 27.33 11.99 24.05
C GLY A 508 27.45 12.82 22.77
N GLY A 509 28.69 13.15 22.38
CA GLY A 509 29.04 13.88 21.14
C GLY A 509 30.34 14.68 21.25
N THR A 510 30.94 15.04 20.10
CA THR A 510 32.18 15.84 19.99
C THR A 510 31.98 17.34 20.22
N LEU A 511 30.75 17.85 20.07
CA LEU A 511 30.35 19.22 20.42
C LEU A 511 29.14 19.17 21.36
N LYS A 512 29.29 19.84 22.51
CA LYS A 512 28.46 19.80 23.74
C LYS A 512 28.57 18.52 24.56
N GLY A 513 29.72 18.36 25.24
CA GLY A 513 29.84 17.57 26.47
C GLY A 513 29.06 18.19 27.64
N ALA A 514 27.76 18.44 27.42
CA ALA A 514 26.86 18.97 28.42
C ALA A 514 26.53 17.87 29.42
N LYS A 515 26.81 18.15 30.70
CA LYS A 515 26.47 17.30 31.83
C LYS A 515 25.10 17.74 32.35
N ASN A 516 24.05 17.02 31.98
CA ASN A 516 22.72 17.27 32.52
C ASN A 516 22.63 16.66 33.91
N ILE A 517 22.24 17.47 34.89
CA ILE A 517 22.02 17.04 36.27
C ILE A 517 20.51 16.90 36.46
N TYR A 518 20.07 15.78 37.01
CA TYR A 518 18.67 15.53 37.27
C TYR A 518 18.44 15.38 38.76
N TYR A 519 17.26 15.78 39.21
CA TYR A 519 16.88 15.74 40.62
C TYR A 519 15.47 15.19 40.81
N SER A 520 15.30 14.40 41.86
CA SER A 520 13.98 14.04 42.38
C SER A 520 14.05 13.73 43.88
N MET A 521 13.11 14.29 44.64
CA MET A 521 13.02 14.05 46.09
C MET A 521 12.73 12.57 46.41
N ALA A 522 12.02 11.86 45.53
CA ALA A 522 11.71 10.44 45.71
C ALA A 522 12.97 9.56 45.69
N LEU A 523 14.00 9.95 44.92
CA LEU A 523 15.28 9.23 44.89
C LEU A 523 16.04 9.34 46.21
N MET A 524 15.94 10.48 46.89
CA MET A 524 16.53 10.70 48.21
C MET A 524 15.89 9.78 49.25
N ASN A 525 14.55 9.67 49.24
CA ASN A 525 13.81 8.87 50.22
C ASN A 525 13.90 7.35 49.96
N ALA A 526 14.10 6.94 48.72
CA ALA A 526 14.14 5.52 48.33
C ALA A 526 15.46 4.81 48.73
N GLY A 527 16.50 5.55 49.14
CA GLY A 527 17.78 4.95 49.58
C GLY A 527 18.54 4.17 48.51
N VAL A 528 18.26 4.41 47.23
CA VAL A 528 18.88 3.72 46.09
C VAL A 528 20.25 4.31 45.74
N LYS A 529 21.28 3.45 45.64
CA LYS A 529 22.63 3.86 45.24
C LYS A 529 22.80 3.97 43.72
N LYS A 530 22.13 3.12 42.95
CA LYS A 530 22.18 3.09 41.49
C LYS A 530 20.78 2.97 40.91
N VAL A 531 20.53 3.68 39.82
CA VAL A 531 19.26 3.66 39.09
C VAL A 531 19.50 3.53 37.59
N VAL A 532 18.59 2.84 36.91
CA VAL A 532 18.53 2.79 35.45
C VAL A 532 17.63 3.93 34.99
N VAL A 533 18.12 4.77 34.09
CA VAL A 533 17.36 5.94 33.61
C VAL A 533 16.82 5.65 32.23
N ARG A 534 15.55 5.95 31.99
CA ARG A 534 14.94 5.90 30.66
C ARG A 534 14.67 7.31 30.16
N PHE A 535 15.09 7.60 28.93
CA PHE A 535 15.01 8.95 28.35
C PHE A 535 14.72 8.91 26.84
N ASP A 536 14.27 10.06 26.31
CA ASP A 536 14.21 10.34 24.87
C ASP A 536 15.41 11.24 24.53
N PRO A 537 16.31 10.84 23.60
CA PRO A 537 17.46 11.65 23.20
C PRO A 537 17.10 13.07 22.74
N GLN A 538 15.94 13.26 22.11
CA GLN A 538 15.52 14.59 21.66
C GLN A 538 14.95 15.45 22.79
N ASN A 539 14.62 14.84 23.94
CA ASN A 539 14.09 15.52 25.12
C ASN A 539 14.97 15.28 26.37
N LEU A 540 16.29 15.32 26.20
CA LEU A 540 17.25 15.22 27.30
C LEU A 540 17.22 16.42 28.26
N HIS A 541 16.70 17.57 27.83
CA HIS A 541 16.50 18.73 28.70
C HIS A 541 15.17 18.70 29.46
N GLY A 542 14.31 17.74 29.15
CA GLY A 542 13.05 17.51 29.86
C GLY A 542 13.20 16.49 30.98
N ASN A 543 12.12 15.74 31.21
CA ASN A 543 12.03 14.79 32.29
C ASN A 543 12.54 13.40 31.88
N VAL A 544 13.19 12.73 32.83
CA VAL A 544 13.69 11.36 32.67
C VAL A 544 13.06 10.44 33.71
N TYR A 545 13.02 9.14 33.43
CA TYR A 545 12.32 8.18 34.27
C TYR A 545 13.30 7.22 34.94
N CYS A 546 13.25 7.13 36.27
CA CYS A 546 14.18 6.34 37.06
C CYS A 546 13.58 4.99 37.47
N TYR A 547 14.37 3.93 37.28
CA TYR A 547 14.03 2.55 37.61
C TYR A 547 15.10 1.92 38.51
N THR A 548 14.70 0.93 39.31
CA THR A 548 15.65 0.07 40.02
C THR A 548 16.42 -0.82 39.03
N LEU A 549 17.50 -1.45 39.48
CA LEU A 549 18.24 -2.44 38.67
C LEU A 549 17.37 -3.64 38.28
N ASP A 550 16.39 -3.99 39.13
CA ASP A 550 15.40 -5.05 38.87
C ASP A 550 14.27 -4.61 37.94
N GLY A 551 14.29 -3.36 37.43
CA GLY A 551 13.31 -2.84 36.49
C GLY A 551 12.01 -2.30 37.10
N LYS A 552 11.95 -2.05 38.42
CA LYS A 552 10.79 -1.41 39.06
C LYS A 552 10.84 0.10 38.91
N PHE A 553 9.71 0.73 38.57
CA PHE A 553 9.63 2.19 38.46
C PHE A 553 9.75 2.86 39.83
N ILE A 554 10.55 3.93 39.93
CA ILE A 554 10.74 4.70 41.16
C ILE A 554 10.02 6.05 41.04
N CYS A 555 10.47 6.90 40.12
CA CYS A 555 9.95 8.25 39.96
C CYS A 555 10.39 8.87 38.62
N GLU A 556 9.83 10.04 38.34
CA GLU A 556 10.30 10.96 37.31
C GLU A 556 11.30 11.94 37.94
N ALA A 557 12.33 12.31 37.18
CA ALA A 557 13.37 13.25 37.59
C ALA A 557 13.48 14.39 36.57
N GLU A 558 13.52 15.62 37.08
CA GLU A 558 13.57 16.83 36.27
C GLU A 558 15.02 17.24 36.01
N CYS A 559 15.31 17.76 34.82
CA CYS A 559 16.63 18.29 34.49
C CYS A 559 16.83 19.64 35.17
N LEU A 560 17.85 19.74 36.03
CA LEU A 560 18.34 21.00 36.57
C LEU A 560 19.24 21.67 35.52
N THR A 561 18.74 22.72 34.88
CA THR A 561 19.51 23.53 33.94
C THR A 561 20.58 24.34 34.70
N PRO A 562 21.86 24.35 34.25
CA PRO A 562 22.85 25.25 34.82
C PRO A 562 22.47 26.70 34.49
N VAL A 563 22.08 27.46 35.52
CA VAL A 563 21.78 28.88 35.45
C VAL A 563 23.10 29.66 35.32
N ALA A 564 23.17 30.61 34.38
CA ALA A 564 24.32 31.50 34.25
C ALA A 564 24.47 32.39 35.51
N PHE A 565 25.70 32.60 35.97
CA PHE A 565 26.01 33.31 37.23
C PHE A 565 25.42 34.75 37.30
N ASN A 566 25.12 35.36 36.15
CA ASN A 566 24.55 36.70 36.01
C ASN A 566 23.01 36.75 35.94
N ASP A 567 22.32 35.61 35.95
CA ASP A 567 20.85 35.59 35.89
C ASP A 567 20.21 35.74 37.28
N THR A 568 19.90 36.99 37.62
CA THR A 568 19.29 37.38 38.89
C THR A 568 17.84 36.91 39.06
N GLN A 569 17.12 36.54 37.98
CA GLN A 569 15.74 36.06 38.08
C GLN A 569 15.71 34.59 38.51
N ALA A 570 16.49 33.73 37.86
CA ALA A 570 16.57 32.32 38.21
C ALA A 570 17.12 32.08 39.63
N GLY A 571 18.06 32.91 40.10
CA GLY A 571 18.53 32.87 41.50
C GLY A 571 17.44 33.22 42.53
N ARG A 572 16.51 34.12 42.18
CA ARG A 572 15.36 34.46 43.03
C ARG A 572 14.32 33.35 43.05
N GLU A 573 14.06 32.69 41.92
CA GLU A 573 13.14 31.55 41.83
C GLU A 573 13.65 30.33 42.60
N TYR A 574 14.94 30.01 42.46
CA TYR A 574 15.59 28.95 43.24
C TYR A 574 15.53 29.22 44.75
N SER A 575 15.81 30.46 45.18
CA SER A 575 15.69 30.87 46.59
C SER A 575 14.26 30.76 47.11
N ARG A 576 13.26 31.11 46.29
CA ARG A 576 11.84 30.97 46.63
C ARG A 576 11.43 29.50 46.76
N GLN A 577 11.87 28.64 45.83
CA GLN A 577 11.60 27.19 45.90
C GLN A 577 12.25 26.57 47.14
N GLN A 578 13.51 26.89 47.44
CA GLN A 578 14.16 26.43 48.69
C GLN A 578 13.43 26.92 49.94
N LYS A 579 12.97 28.18 49.95
CA LYS A 579 12.20 28.72 51.08
C LYS A 579 10.86 27.99 51.26
N ARG A 580 10.15 27.68 50.17
CA ARG A 580 8.91 26.89 50.19
C ARG A 580 9.16 25.48 50.71
N LEU A 581 10.16 24.78 50.20
CA LEU A 581 10.52 23.44 50.66
C LEU A 581 10.90 23.44 52.14
N LYS A 582 11.79 24.33 52.57
CA LYS A 582 12.17 24.47 54.00
C LYS A 582 10.96 24.74 54.90
N THR A 583 10.02 25.57 54.44
CA THR A 583 8.82 25.89 55.21
C THR A 583 7.87 24.69 55.29
N ALA A 584 7.65 23.99 54.17
CA ALA A 584 6.84 22.78 54.12
C ALA A 584 7.42 21.66 54.99
N THR A 585 8.74 21.42 54.92
CA THR A 585 9.41 20.41 55.75
C THR A 585 9.34 20.78 57.24
N LYS A 586 9.52 22.06 57.61
CA LYS A 586 9.35 22.50 59.00
C LYS A 586 7.92 22.30 59.51
N ALA A 587 6.92 22.53 58.66
CA ALA A 587 5.52 22.30 59.02
C ALA A 587 5.22 20.81 59.25
N VAL A 588 5.75 19.92 58.39
CA VAL A 588 5.63 18.47 58.59
C VAL A 588 6.33 18.02 59.88
N ILE A 589 7.55 18.50 60.14
CA ILE A 589 8.29 18.18 61.38
C ILE A 589 7.52 18.66 62.62
N ALA A 590 6.94 19.86 62.59
CA ALA A 590 6.17 20.40 63.71
C ALA A 590 4.91 19.56 63.99
N ALA A 591 4.18 19.16 62.94
CA ALA A 591 3.00 18.29 63.07
C ALA A 591 3.36 16.89 63.59
N GLN A 592 4.50 16.35 63.16
CA GLN A 592 4.97 15.03 63.57
C GLN A 592 5.46 15.03 65.03
N LYS A 593 6.22 16.05 65.44
CA LYS A 593 6.60 16.24 66.85
C LYS A 593 5.41 16.40 67.79
N GLN A 594 4.33 17.06 67.36
CA GLN A 594 3.11 17.17 68.16
C GLN A 594 2.41 15.83 68.33
N LYS A 595 2.32 15.02 67.27
CA LYS A 595 1.78 13.66 67.36
C LYS A 595 2.63 12.75 68.25
N ASP A 596 3.94 12.74 68.03
CA ASP A 596 4.87 11.91 68.80
C ASP A 596 4.83 12.29 70.29
N ALA A 597 4.76 13.58 70.64
CA ALA A 597 4.68 14.00 72.04
C ALA A 597 3.38 13.56 72.75
N LEU A 598 2.25 13.56 72.04
CA LEU A 598 0.96 13.09 72.57
C LEU A 598 0.92 11.57 72.70
N GLU A 599 1.42 10.84 71.69
CA GLU A 599 1.52 9.37 71.74
C GLU A 599 2.50 8.91 72.84
N ILE A 600 3.65 9.59 72.97
CA ILE A 600 4.60 9.33 74.06
C ILE A 600 3.96 9.65 75.42
N ALA A 601 3.21 10.74 75.56
CA ALA A 601 2.53 11.08 76.81
C ALA A 601 1.43 10.08 77.20
N GLU A 602 0.74 9.47 76.23
CA GLU A 602 -0.23 8.38 76.49
C GLU A 602 0.45 7.05 76.84
N LEU A 603 1.63 6.77 76.28
CA LEU A 603 2.43 5.58 76.56
C LEU A 603 3.20 5.66 77.89
N MET A 604 3.31 6.83 78.50
CA MET A 604 3.95 7.02 79.79
C MET A 604 3.04 6.50 80.92
N PRO A 605 3.48 5.53 81.74
CA PRO A 605 2.68 5.03 82.85
C PRO A 605 2.47 6.15 83.89
N ARG A 606 1.22 6.41 84.25
CA ARG A 606 0.88 7.31 85.36
C ARG A 606 1.27 6.63 86.67
N LEU A 607 2.42 7.00 87.22
CA LEU A 607 2.82 6.60 88.58
C LEU A 607 1.88 7.32 89.56
N ALA A 608 1.12 6.55 90.33
CA ALA A 608 0.31 7.08 91.43
C ALA A 608 1.24 7.56 92.55
N GLU A 609 0.92 8.71 93.14
CA GLU A 609 1.62 9.20 94.34
C GLU A 609 1.56 8.13 95.44
N PRO A 610 2.70 7.76 96.07
CA PRO A 610 2.70 6.75 97.11
C PRO A 610 1.85 7.21 98.31
N GLU A 611 0.95 6.35 98.78
CA GLU A 611 0.08 6.67 99.92
C GLU A 611 0.93 6.99 101.18
N PRO A 612 0.61 8.08 101.91
CA PRO A 612 1.35 8.46 103.10
C PRO A 612 1.18 7.38 104.19
N PRO A 613 2.27 6.96 104.88
CA PRO A 613 2.22 5.85 105.81
C PRO A 613 1.37 6.17 107.06
N GLU A 614 0.42 5.28 107.39
CA GLU A 614 -0.36 5.37 108.63
C GLU A 614 0.50 5.14 109.88
N SER A 615 0.45 6.08 110.83
CA SER A 615 1.18 5.98 112.09
C SER A 615 0.44 5.10 113.10
N ARG A 616 1.04 3.96 113.46
CA ARG A 616 0.47 2.97 114.40
C ARG A 616 0.82 3.20 115.88
N VAL A 617 1.05 4.44 116.30
CA VAL A 617 1.34 4.77 117.71
C VAL A 617 0.50 5.98 118.14
N VAL A 618 -0.60 5.71 118.85
CA VAL A 618 -1.37 6.73 119.58
C VAL A 618 -0.69 6.93 120.94
N GLY A 619 0.16 7.95 121.03
CA GLY A 619 0.77 8.39 122.29
C GLY A 619 -0.21 9.25 123.09
N ILE A 620 -0.50 8.86 124.34
CA ILE A 620 -1.27 9.68 125.28
C ILE A 620 -0.45 10.94 125.61
N PHE A 621 -0.96 12.11 125.23
CA PHE A 621 -0.37 13.40 125.55
C PHE A 621 -0.50 13.68 127.06
N ARG A 622 0.62 13.67 127.79
CA ARG A 622 0.74 14.19 129.16
C ARG A 622 1.75 15.34 129.15
N PRO A 623 1.37 16.57 129.58
CA PRO A 623 2.27 17.70 129.56
C PRO A 623 3.26 17.58 130.73
N VAL A 624 4.57 17.56 130.42
CA VAL A 624 5.61 17.81 131.41
C VAL A 624 6.49 18.94 130.91
N THR A 625 6.52 19.98 131.73
CA THR A 625 7.30 21.20 131.60
C THR A 625 8.79 20.96 131.85
N GLN A 626 9.61 21.66 131.05
CA GLN A 626 11.02 22.01 131.23
C GLN A 626 12.10 20.95 131.00
N GLY A 627 13.06 21.30 130.14
CA GLY A 627 14.38 20.67 130.06
C GLY A 627 15.02 20.80 128.69
N ASN A 628 15.83 21.83 128.51
CA ASN A 628 16.60 22.17 127.31
C ASN A 628 17.42 21.03 126.68
N THR A 629 17.75 21.23 125.40
CA THR A 629 18.88 20.74 124.58
C THR A 629 18.74 19.51 123.65
N VAL A 630 18.70 19.82 122.33
CA VAL A 630 19.46 19.26 121.16
C VAL A 630 19.08 17.82 120.73
N ALA A 631 18.77 17.49 119.47
CA ALA A 631 19.43 17.85 118.21
C ALA A 631 18.47 17.87 117.01
N TRP A 632 18.66 18.82 116.09
CA TRP A 632 18.06 18.87 114.76
C TRP A 632 18.94 18.06 113.80
N SER A 633 18.43 16.97 113.21
CA SER A 633 19.03 16.37 112.02
C SER A 633 18.35 16.96 110.79
N LYS A 634 19.09 17.78 110.03
CA LYS A 634 18.72 18.18 108.67
C LYS A 634 18.58 16.93 107.80
N TYR A 635 17.48 16.82 107.08
CA TYR A 635 17.43 16.02 105.86
C TYR A 635 18.11 16.83 104.76
N ASP A 636 19.17 16.27 104.19
CA ASP A 636 19.78 16.75 102.95
C ASP A 636 18.91 16.29 101.77
N GLU A 637 18.38 17.25 101.02
CA GLU A 637 17.62 17.03 99.80
C GLU A 637 18.46 17.55 98.61
N ASP A 638 19.68 17.03 98.47
CA ASP A 638 20.59 17.34 97.37
C ASP A 638 21.06 16.04 96.70
N SER A 639 20.28 15.51 95.76
CA SER A 639 20.81 14.62 94.69
C SER A 639 19.81 14.40 93.55
N ALA A 640 19.43 15.45 92.81
CA ALA A 640 18.69 15.27 91.56
C ALA A 640 18.91 16.35 90.49
N THR A 641 19.99 17.13 90.58
CA THR A 641 20.26 18.25 89.65
C THR A 641 21.57 18.12 88.87
N GLU A 642 22.45 17.15 89.15
CA GLU A 642 23.74 17.05 88.45
C GLU A 642 23.72 16.29 87.11
N ASN A 643 22.67 15.51 86.79
CA ASN A 643 22.67 14.69 85.56
C ASN A 643 22.08 15.40 84.32
N ASP A 644 21.22 16.40 84.50
CA ASP A 644 20.60 17.12 83.37
C ASP A 644 21.49 18.25 82.82
N GLU A 645 22.38 18.80 83.65
CA GLU A 645 23.38 19.80 83.20
C GLU A 645 24.49 19.16 82.34
N LEU A 646 24.86 17.90 82.60
CA LEU A 646 25.89 17.17 81.86
C LEU A 646 25.48 16.85 80.41
N ILE A 647 24.20 16.57 80.15
CA ILE A 647 23.71 16.25 78.80
C ILE A 647 23.63 17.52 77.95
N ASN A 648 23.14 18.63 78.51
CA ASN A 648 23.09 19.91 77.81
C ASN A 648 24.49 20.44 77.48
N HIS A 649 25.45 20.26 78.40
CA HIS A 649 26.82 20.69 78.16
C HIS A 649 27.53 19.89 77.05
N SER A 650 27.14 18.61 76.84
CA SER A 650 27.72 17.75 75.80
C SER A 650 27.28 18.13 74.37
N LEU A 651 26.06 18.68 74.22
CA LEU A 651 25.54 19.13 72.93
C LEU A 651 26.16 20.45 72.48
N ASP A 652 26.41 21.37 73.41
CA ASP A 652 27.11 22.63 73.13
C ASP A 652 28.57 22.41 72.73
N ILE A 653 29.25 21.41 73.30
CA ILE A 653 30.63 21.03 72.93
C ILE A 653 30.67 20.42 71.51
N LEU A 654 29.65 19.66 71.10
CA LEU A 654 29.56 19.11 69.75
C LEU A 654 29.25 20.18 68.68
N GLU A 655 28.44 21.19 69.00
CA GLU A 655 28.22 22.34 68.10
C GLU A 655 29.46 23.23 67.97
N LEU A 656 30.21 23.46 69.06
CA LEU A 656 31.47 24.20 69.04
C LEU A 656 32.55 23.48 68.21
N ASN A 657 32.63 22.15 68.30
CA ASN A 657 33.57 21.35 67.49
C ASN A 657 33.18 21.31 66.00
N LYS A 658 31.88 21.34 65.67
CA LYS A 658 31.43 21.51 64.27
C LYS A 658 31.80 22.87 63.70
N ARG A 659 31.79 23.94 64.51
CA ARG A 659 32.19 25.29 64.06
C ARG A 659 33.71 25.45 63.91
N LYS A 660 34.52 24.71 64.67
CA LYS A 660 35.99 24.72 64.53
C LYS A 660 36.53 23.96 63.31
N ASN A 661 35.78 23.03 62.74
CA ASN A 661 36.16 22.31 61.51
C ASN A 661 35.73 23.03 60.21
N VAL A 662 35.28 24.29 60.30
CA VAL A 662 34.84 25.12 59.16
C VAL A 662 35.66 26.42 59.05
N ILE A 663 36.85 26.46 59.64
CA ILE A 663 37.88 27.47 59.31
C ILE A 663 39.05 26.78 58.61
#